data_AF-A0A1V3Q4T1-F1
#
_entry.id   AF-A0A1V3Q4T1-F1
#
_cell.length_a   1.000
_cell.length_b   1.000
_cell.length_c   1.000
_cell.angle_alpha   90.00
_cell.angle_beta   90.00
_cell.angle_gamma   90.00
#
_symmetry.space_group_name_H-M   'P 1'
#
loop_
_entity.id
_entity.type
_entity.pdbx_description
1 polymer ?
#
loop_
_entity_poly.entity_id
_entity_poly.type
_entity_poly.pdbx_seq_one_letter_code
_entity_poly.pdbx_strand_id
1 'polypeptide(L)'
;MSPRRLPLTILAASLLAGCASHAVKPNPLLQDGARANVAILETTDIHANVLSYDYYKLKPDDSLGYERTATLVRRARAEFPNTFLFDSGDTIQGSVLADYQALVKPVGCDQELAIYKAMDTLGYDGGTAGNHEFNYGLGFLSQVTGTPMNVDGGHANQCAGPHFPLVLSNVDSARNGQPIFKPWAVVTKTIEAYTQDGSKVSVPLKVGIIGFTPPPIMQWDKQNLAGKVTVSGVVEAAQKYLPELEAQHPDLIVAILHGGLDTAPYTPQMENGGWYLAGMKGIDVLLLGHSHTEFPGPHYAGMKDVDARLGFVRNVPAVMGGFFGKDLGVIQLVLNRQNGRWVVDLDNTHSEVRPICPQKNQCVPVDPEIAPLVQQAHEAAIAYVNTPIGNSTLRLSSYFSDEGNMTALAAVNAAQADYVRSELPRLHPELRDVPVLSAAAAFRSGFGGPDDYTDVAPGPLTLRSAADLYFYPNTLAAVKIDGAGLKAWLEQSAERFHSIDPSKADAQELINDHVPGFNFDQIQGGIHYVIDVSKPVGQRITSLTYHGKRVTPNQSFIVVTNNYRASGGGNFPGLDGKNIVLSAPDGTREILAKWLEQHRTIGAKDLEPTSWKFARLKTHGPVVFKGASDKQALAHEAGLDDIQQLKDHGDGTATYAIDFSH
;
A
#
# COMPACT_ATOMS: atom_id res chain seq x y z
N MET A 1 -85.48 -69.98 -27.00
CA MET A 1 -85.65 -70.61 -25.68
C MET A 1 -85.26 -69.59 -24.62
N SER A 2 -86.21 -69.17 -23.79
CA SER A 2 -86.00 -68.38 -22.56
C SER A 2 -85.66 -69.36 -21.41
N PRO A 3 -85.08 -68.97 -20.24
CA PRO A 3 -85.52 -67.81 -19.45
C PRO A 3 -84.46 -67.03 -18.62
N ARG A 4 -84.84 -65.77 -18.34
CA ARG A 4 -84.74 -64.97 -17.09
C ARG A 4 -83.82 -65.44 -15.94
N ARG A 5 -83.05 -64.49 -15.38
CA ARG A 5 -83.21 -63.92 -14.00
C ARG A 5 -82.27 -62.70 -13.76
N LEU A 6 -82.87 -61.59 -13.31
CA LEU A 6 -82.25 -60.43 -12.61
C LEU A 6 -82.17 -60.75 -11.09
N PRO A 7 -81.64 -59.89 -10.20
CA PRO A 7 -80.34 -59.18 -10.13
C PRO A 7 -79.66 -59.43 -8.76
N LEU A 8 -78.39 -59.05 -8.56
CA LEU A 8 -77.86 -58.81 -7.20
C LEU A 8 -76.83 -57.68 -7.21
N THR A 9 -77.25 -56.56 -6.63
CA THR A 9 -76.45 -55.49 -6.04
C THR A 9 -75.29 -56.02 -5.19
N ILE A 10 -74.11 -55.39 -5.26
CA ILE A 10 -73.24 -54.99 -4.12
C ILE A 10 -71.99 -54.25 -4.63
N LEU A 11 -71.77 -53.06 -4.05
CA LEU A 11 -70.56 -52.24 -3.90
C LEU A 11 -69.79 -51.71 -5.13
N ALA A 12 -69.99 -50.43 -5.37
CA ALA A 12 -68.95 -49.50 -5.83
C ALA A 12 -68.04 -49.10 -4.66
N ALA A 13 -66.75 -48.93 -4.97
CA ALA A 13 -65.61 -48.36 -4.22
C ALA A 13 -64.44 -49.36 -4.36
N SER A 14 -63.25 -49.05 -4.85
CA SER A 14 -62.48 -47.81 -4.86
C SER A 14 -61.28 -48.10 -5.75
N LEU A 15 -60.80 -47.14 -6.56
CA LEU A 15 -59.41 -46.94 -7.00
C LEU A 15 -59.43 -46.01 -8.21
N LEU A 16 -59.46 -44.70 -7.97
CA LEU A 16 -59.03 -43.63 -8.89
C LEU A 16 -59.13 -42.29 -8.16
N ALA A 17 -58.16 -42.01 -7.28
CA ALA A 17 -57.86 -40.67 -6.81
C ALA A 17 -56.42 -40.67 -6.26
N GLY A 18 -55.53 -39.93 -6.91
CA GLY A 18 -54.13 -39.86 -6.49
C GLY A 18 -53.21 -39.00 -7.35
N CYS A 19 -53.70 -38.19 -8.30
CA CYS A 19 -52.93 -37.06 -8.81
C CYS A 19 -53.21 -35.86 -7.91
N ALA A 20 -52.60 -35.86 -6.72
CA ALA A 20 -52.48 -34.64 -5.93
C ALA A 20 -51.37 -33.80 -6.58
N SER A 21 -51.79 -32.84 -7.40
CA SER A 21 -50.99 -31.67 -7.74
C SER A 21 -50.41 -31.13 -6.43
N HIS A 22 -49.10 -31.25 -6.24
CA HIS A 22 -48.44 -30.52 -5.18
C HIS A 22 -48.58 -29.05 -5.55
N ALA A 23 -49.58 -28.39 -4.98
CA ALA A 23 -49.64 -26.95 -4.97
C ALA A 23 -48.31 -26.49 -4.35
N VAL A 24 -47.46 -25.89 -5.17
CA VAL A 24 -46.30 -25.14 -4.70
C VAL A 24 -46.89 -24.10 -3.75
N LYS A 25 -46.72 -24.33 -2.44
CA LYS A 25 -47.09 -23.32 -1.45
C LYS A 25 -46.30 -22.06 -1.84
N PRO A 26 -46.94 -20.92 -2.07
CA PRO A 26 -46.21 -19.67 -2.21
C PRO A 26 -45.30 -19.55 -0.99
N ASN A 27 -44.01 -19.33 -1.23
CA ASN A 27 -43.04 -19.12 -0.16
C ASN A 27 -43.63 -18.03 0.75
N PRO A 28 -43.98 -18.31 2.02
CA PRO A 28 -44.58 -17.28 2.86
C PRO A 28 -43.59 -16.14 2.93
N LEU A 29 -43.97 -14.97 2.41
CA LEU A 29 -43.18 -13.75 2.49
C LEU A 29 -42.75 -13.59 3.95
N LEU A 30 -41.43 -13.48 4.18
CA LEU A 30 -40.89 -13.32 5.53
C LEU A 30 -41.56 -12.10 6.18
N GLN A 31 -42.24 -12.33 7.29
CA GLN A 31 -43.01 -11.31 7.99
C GLN A 31 -42.08 -10.26 8.60
N ASP A 32 -42.59 -9.04 8.77
CA ASP A 32 -41.89 -7.98 9.51
C ASP A 32 -41.65 -8.41 10.97
N GLY A 33 -40.60 -7.87 11.58
CA GLY A 33 -40.13 -8.25 12.91
C GLY A 33 -39.15 -9.42 12.93
N ALA A 34 -38.88 -10.06 11.77
CA ALA A 34 -37.79 -11.02 11.64
C ALA A 34 -36.42 -10.34 11.82
N ARG A 35 -35.43 -11.09 12.31
CA ARG A 35 -34.06 -10.63 12.58
C ARG A 35 -33.01 -11.52 11.92
N ALA A 36 -31.90 -10.94 11.53
CA ALA A 36 -30.73 -11.70 11.09
C ALA A 36 -29.44 -11.04 11.59
N ASN A 37 -28.46 -11.86 11.97
CA ASN A 37 -27.10 -11.40 12.25
C ASN A 37 -26.23 -11.79 11.06
N VAL A 38 -25.54 -10.83 10.46
CA VAL A 38 -24.70 -11.02 9.27
C VAL A 38 -23.35 -10.36 9.54
N ALA A 39 -22.25 -11.09 9.33
CA ALA A 39 -20.93 -10.49 9.38
C ALA A 39 -20.46 -10.13 7.96
N ILE A 40 -20.09 -8.87 7.77
CA ILE A 40 -19.31 -8.44 6.60
C ILE A 40 -17.85 -8.48 7.01
N LEU A 41 -17.09 -9.33 6.34
CA LEU A 41 -15.66 -9.52 6.54
C LEU A 41 -14.91 -8.79 5.43
N GLU A 42 -13.78 -8.19 5.77
CA GLU A 42 -13.06 -7.33 4.86
C GLU A 42 -11.55 -7.50 4.98
N THR A 43 -10.90 -7.62 3.83
CA THR A 43 -9.46 -7.42 3.67
C THR A 43 -9.20 -6.20 2.80
N THR A 44 -8.03 -5.58 2.96
CA THR A 44 -7.58 -4.48 2.10
C THR A 44 -6.05 -4.44 2.09
N ASP A 45 -5.47 -3.85 1.05
CA ASP A 45 -4.04 -3.51 0.97
C ASP A 45 -3.13 -4.72 1.26
N ILE A 46 -3.53 -5.92 0.80
CA ILE A 46 -2.78 -7.16 1.05
C ILE A 46 -1.39 -7.11 0.40
N HIS A 47 -1.25 -6.39 -0.72
CA HIS A 47 0.00 -6.15 -1.42
C HIS A 47 0.78 -7.43 -1.76
N ALA A 48 0.07 -8.50 -2.13
CA ALA A 48 0.61 -9.83 -2.38
C ALA A 48 1.52 -10.37 -1.26
N ASN A 49 1.32 -9.96 0.00
CA ASN A 49 1.94 -10.56 1.17
C ASN A 49 1.22 -11.87 1.52
N VAL A 50 1.36 -12.89 0.67
CA VAL A 50 0.62 -14.15 0.81
C VAL A 50 1.07 -14.94 2.05
N LEU A 51 2.39 -15.08 2.21
CA LEU A 51 3.03 -15.83 3.29
C LEU A 51 3.71 -14.88 4.28
N SER A 52 3.86 -15.31 5.53
CA SER A 52 4.62 -14.63 6.58
C SER A 52 6.14 -14.64 6.31
N TYR A 53 6.59 -13.93 5.28
CA TYR A 53 7.98 -13.97 4.81
C TYR A 53 8.48 -12.62 4.29
N ASP A 54 9.63 -12.19 4.80
CA ASP A 54 10.36 -11.03 4.29
C ASP A 54 11.35 -11.50 3.21
N TYR A 55 11.01 -11.25 1.94
CA TYR A 55 11.83 -11.64 0.80
C TYR A 55 13.18 -10.91 0.73
N TYR A 56 13.31 -9.72 1.32
CA TYR A 56 14.56 -8.98 1.29
C TYR A 56 15.52 -9.46 2.38
N LYS A 57 14.99 -9.84 3.55
CA LYS A 57 15.79 -10.42 4.66
C LYS A 57 15.92 -11.94 4.59
N LEU A 58 15.18 -12.60 3.70
CA LEU A 58 15.13 -14.06 3.54
C LEU A 58 14.82 -14.80 4.84
N LYS A 59 13.86 -14.28 5.61
CA LYS A 59 13.46 -14.88 6.87
C LYS A 59 11.94 -14.83 7.04
N PRO A 60 11.37 -15.76 7.84
CA PRO A 60 10.00 -15.62 8.30
C PRO A 60 9.76 -14.27 8.99
N ASP A 61 8.59 -13.69 8.73
CA ASP A 61 8.07 -12.53 9.43
C ASP A 61 6.62 -12.80 9.83
N ASP A 62 6.44 -13.20 11.08
CA ASP A 62 5.13 -13.59 11.62
C ASP A 62 4.18 -12.40 11.81
N SER A 63 4.67 -11.16 11.65
CA SER A 63 3.89 -9.94 11.85
C SER A 63 3.01 -9.56 10.66
N LEU A 64 3.04 -10.32 9.57
CA LEU A 64 2.25 -10.12 8.35
C LEU A 64 1.86 -11.47 7.73
N GLY A 65 1.02 -11.44 6.69
CA GLY A 65 0.75 -12.60 5.85
C GLY A 65 -0.73 -12.95 5.76
N TYR A 66 -1.22 -12.97 4.53
CA TYR A 66 -2.59 -13.34 4.19
C TYR A 66 -2.97 -14.74 4.72
N GLU A 67 -2.04 -15.70 4.76
CA GLU A 67 -2.27 -17.03 5.32
C GLU A 67 -2.71 -17.03 6.80
N ARG A 68 -2.35 -16.00 7.57
CA ARG A 68 -2.81 -15.83 8.97
C ARG A 68 -4.17 -15.15 9.03
N THR A 69 -4.40 -14.19 8.12
CA THR A 69 -5.73 -13.58 7.94
C THR A 69 -6.77 -14.63 7.52
N ALA A 70 -6.39 -15.61 6.70
CA ALA A 70 -7.24 -16.76 6.34
C ALA A 70 -7.73 -17.53 7.58
N THR A 71 -6.86 -17.75 8.57
CA THR A 71 -7.25 -18.32 9.87
C THR A 71 -8.28 -17.44 10.58
N LEU A 72 -8.13 -16.12 10.58
CA LEU A 72 -9.12 -15.20 11.17
C LEU A 72 -10.47 -15.27 10.44
N VAL A 73 -10.47 -15.32 9.11
CA VAL A 73 -11.69 -15.46 8.29
C VAL A 73 -12.44 -16.74 8.66
N ARG A 74 -11.74 -17.88 8.76
CA ARG A 74 -12.38 -19.15 9.15
C ARG A 74 -12.92 -19.11 10.57
N ARG A 75 -12.24 -18.46 11.50
CA ARG A 75 -12.74 -18.26 12.88
C ARG A 75 -13.99 -17.38 12.89
N ALA A 76 -13.99 -16.28 12.14
CA ALA A 76 -15.16 -15.42 12.01
C ALA A 76 -16.35 -16.18 11.40
N ARG A 77 -16.14 -17.06 10.43
CA ARG A 77 -17.19 -17.93 9.88
C ARG A 77 -17.72 -18.99 10.84
N ALA A 78 -16.90 -19.45 11.79
CA ALA A 78 -17.35 -20.34 12.85
C ALA A 78 -18.18 -19.59 13.91
N GLU A 79 -17.91 -18.30 14.11
CA GLU A 79 -18.64 -17.41 15.01
C GLU A 79 -19.95 -16.90 14.40
N PHE A 80 -19.93 -16.53 13.12
CA PHE A 80 -21.06 -15.96 12.39
C PHE A 80 -21.51 -16.92 11.28
N PRO A 81 -22.71 -17.54 11.39
CA PRO A 81 -23.19 -18.49 10.37
C PRO A 81 -23.51 -17.80 9.02
N ASN A 82 -23.79 -16.50 9.04
CA ASN A 82 -24.05 -15.69 7.85
C ASN A 82 -22.86 -14.75 7.61
N THR A 83 -22.08 -14.98 6.56
CA THR A 83 -20.92 -14.15 6.23
C THR A 83 -20.86 -13.76 4.77
N PHE A 84 -20.42 -12.52 4.53
CA PHE A 84 -19.91 -12.07 3.24
C PHE A 84 -18.45 -11.63 3.42
N LEU A 85 -17.58 -11.95 2.47
CA LEU A 85 -16.17 -11.60 2.51
C LEU A 85 -15.81 -10.77 1.27
N PHE A 86 -15.29 -9.56 1.49
CA PHE A 86 -14.93 -8.64 0.42
C PHE A 86 -13.48 -8.18 0.54
N ASP A 87 -12.91 -7.73 -0.58
CA ASP A 87 -11.61 -7.08 -0.60
C ASP A 87 -11.70 -5.64 -1.13
N SER A 88 -11.07 -4.70 -0.43
CA SER A 88 -11.11 -3.28 -0.75
C SER A 88 -9.99 -2.81 -1.69
N GLY A 89 -9.20 -3.69 -2.32
CA GLY A 89 -8.20 -3.35 -3.34
C GLY A 89 -6.75 -3.39 -2.85
N ASP A 90 -5.81 -3.10 -3.76
CA ASP A 90 -4.35 -3.17 -3.58
C ASP A 90 -3.86 -4.58 -3.22
N THR A 91 -4.22 -5.53 -4.07
CA THR A 91 -3.94 -6.97 -3.92
C THR A 91 -2.71 -7.44 -4.68
N ILE A 92 -2.42 -6.88 -5.86
CA ILE A 92 -1.52 -7.50 -6.84
C ILE A 92 -0.10 -6.93 -6.94
N GLN A 93 0.24 -5.88 -6.19
CA GLN A 93 1.57 -5.24 -6.19
C GLN A 93 2.05 -5.05 -4.75
N GLY A 94 3.36 -5.04 -4.50
CA GLY A 94 3.96 -4.58 -3.23
C GLY A 94 4.93 -5.55 -2.60
N SER A 95 4.82 -6.85 -2.90
CA SER A 95 5.79 -7.87 -2.52
C SER A 95 6.67 -8.30 -3.70
N VAL A 96 7.85 -8.85 -3.40
CA VAL A 96 8.75 -9.45 -4.40
C VAL A 96 8.04 -10.54 -5.21
N LEU A 97 7.14 -11.31 -4.56
CA LEU A 97 6.37 -12.34 -5.25
C LEU A 97 5.50 -11.71 -6.34
N ALA A 98 4.87 -10.57 -6.05
CA ALA A 98 4.08 -9.81 -7.01
C ALA A 98 4.94 -9.34 -8.19
N ASP A 99 6.06 -8.65 -7.91
CA ASP A 99 6.98 -8.15 -8.95
C ASP A 99 7.50 -9.30 -9.83
N TYR A 100 7.81 -10.46 -9.22
CA TYR A 100 8.27 -11.64 -9.94
C TYR A 100 7.19 -12.15 -10.91
N GLN A 101 5.94 -12.27 -10.45
CA GLN A 101 4.81 -12.73 -11.28
C GLN A 101 4.34 -11.69 -12.31
N ALA A 102 4.76 -10.43 -12.20
CA ALA A 102 4.37 -9.36 -13.12
C ALA A 102 5.45 -9.00 -14.15
N LEU A 103 6.72 -8.94 -13.72
CA LEU A 103 7.81 -8.36 -14.51
C LEU A 103 8.89 -9.37 -14.90
N VAL A 104 9.16 -10.36 -14.06
CA VAL A 104 10.30 -11.29 -14.25
C VAL A 104 9.85 -12.55 -14.99
N LYS A 105 8.80 -13.18 -14.48
CA LYS A 105 8.15 -14.33 -15.09
C LYS A 105 6.64 -14.11 -15.07
N PRO A 106 6.12 -13.29 -15.99
CA PRO A 106 4.70 -13.00 -16.09
C PRO A 106 3.87 -14.28 -16.11
N VAL A 107 2.79 -14.32 -15.33
CA VAL A 107 1.84 -15.44 -15.38
C VAL A 107 1.19 -15.52 -16.77
N GLY A 108 0.82 -16.74 -17.19
CA GLY A 108 0.09 -16.95 -18.44
C GLY A 108 -1.39 -16.61 -18.32
N CYS A 109 -2.08 -16.46 -19.45
CA CYS A 109 -3.53 -16.22 -19.49
C CYS A 109 -4.36 -17.41 -18.92
N ASP A 110 -3.77 -18.59 -18.79
CA ASP A 110 -4.37 -19.79 -18.19
C ASP A 110 -4.01 -19.97 -16.71
N GLN A 111 -3.34 -19.00 -16.09
CA GLN A 111 -2.85 -19.08 -14.71
C GLN A 111 -3.30 -17.88 -13.87
N GLU A 112 -3.82 -18.17 -12.68
CA GLU A 112 -4.10 -17.15 -11.68
C GLU A 112 -2.82 -16.68 -10.96
N LEU A 113 -2.85 -15.42 -10.50
CA LEU A 113 -1.86 -14.90 -9.56
C LEU A 113 -1.89 -15.66 -8.24
N ALA A 114 -0.75 -15.72 -7.55
CA ALA A 114 -0.63 -16.46 -6.30
C ALA A 114 -1.60 -15.94 -5.22
N ILE A 115 -1.78 -14.61 -5.15
CA ILE A 115 -2.72 -14.00 -4.21
C ILE A 115 -4.17 -14.39 -4.53
N TYR A 116 -4.60 -14.38 -5.79
CA TYR A 116 -5.96 -14.77 -6.16
C TYR A 116 -6.23 -16.26 -5.94
N LYS A 117 -5.25 -17.14 -6.22
CA LYS A 117 -5.34 -18.57 -5.83
C LYS A 117 -5.60 -18.75 -4.34
N ALA A 118 -4.92 -17.95 -3.50
CA ALA A 118 -5.09 -17.99 -2.05
C ALA A 118 -6.44 -17.38 -1.62
N MET A 119 -6.92 -16.33 -2.30
CA MET A 119 -8.24 -15.72 -2.02
C MET A 119 -9.39 -16.65 -2.39
N ASP A 120 -9.29 -17.37 -3.50
CA ASP A 120 -10.35 -18.26 -3.98
C ASP A 120 -10.63 -19.44 -3.02
N THR A 121 -9.65 -19.89 -2.23
CA THR A 121 -9.89 -20.92 -1.21
C THR A 121 -10.78 -20.44 -0.06
N LEU A 122 -10.82 -19.12 0.16
CA LEU A 122 -11.74 -18.52 1.11
C LEU A 122 -13.07 -18.15 0.48
N GLY A 123 -13.25 -18.21 -0.85
CA GLY A 123 -14.53 -17.89 -1.50
C GLY A 123 -15.01 -16.47 -1.18
N TYR A 124 -14.28 -15.48 -1.67
CA TYR A 124 -14.70 -14.07 -1.60
C TYR A 124 -16.01 -13.88 -2.36
N ASP A 125 -16.78 -12.90 -1.92
CA ASP A 125 -18.06 -12.51 -2.52
C ASP A 125 -17.90 -11.38 -3.53
N GLY A 126 -16.79 -10.64 -3.46
CA GLY A 126 -16.42 -9.61 -4.42
C GLY A 126 -15.26 -8.76 -3.93
N GLY A 127 -14.86 -7.80 -4.76
CA GLY A 127 -13.89 -6.79 -4.38
C GLY A 127 -13.87 -5.61 -5.35
N THR A 128 -12.99 -4.65 -5.08
CA THR A 128 -12.71 -3.52 -5.98
C THR A 128 -11.23 -3.52 -6.40
N ALA A 129 -10.87 -2.57 -7.27
CA ALA A 129 -9.48 -2.27 -7.58
C ALA A 129 -9.05 -0.99 -6.83
N GLY A 130 -7.89 -1.05 -6.20
CA GLY A 130 -7.15 0.08 -5.67
C GLY A 130 -6.20 0.69 -6.70
N ASN A 131 -5.33 1.59 -6.25
CA ASN A 131 -4.38 2.27 -7.14
C ASN A 131 -3.26 1.34 -7.61
N HIS A 132 -2.85 0.39 -6.79
CA HIS A 132 -1.74 -0.51 -7.09
C HIS A 132 -2.11 -1.62 -8.09
N GLU A 133 -3.40 -1.86 -8.35
CA GLU A 133 -3.86 -2.69 -9.47
C GLU A 133 -3.38 -2.18 -10.85
N PHE A 134 -3.11 -0.88 -10.98
CA PHE A 134 -2.78 -0.27 -12.28
C PHE A 134 -1.27 -0.29 -12.60
N ASN A 135 -0.41 -0.51 -11.59
CA ASN A 135 1.04 -0.27 -11.67
C ASN A 135 1.79 -1.05 -12.76
N TYR A 136 1.34 -2.26 -13.09
CA TYR A 136 1.94 -3.07 -14.16
C TYR A 136 1.27 -2.87 -15.53
N GLY A 137 0.36 -1.89 -15.63
CA GLY A 137 -0.36 -1.53 -16.84
C GLY A 137 -1.67 -2.30 -17.03
N LEU A 138 -2.56 -1.73 -17.86
CA LEU A 138 -3.90 -2.25 -18.14
C LEU A 138 -3.89 -3.65 -18.79
N GLY A 139 -2.80 -4.02 -19.48
CA GLY A 139 -2.62 -5.35 -20.06
C GLY A 139 -2.47 -6.40 -18.97
N PHE A 140 -1.52 -6.21 -18.07
CA PHE A 140 -1.36 -7.10 -16.94
C PHE A 140 -2.65 -7.15 -16.09
N LEU A 141 -3.23 -6.00 -15.75
CA LEU A 141 -4.46 -5.91 -14.97
C LEU A 141 -5.62 -6.71 -15.60
N SER A 142 -5.94 -6.47 -16.87
CA SER A 142 -7.02 -7.20 -17.57
C SER A 142 -6.75 -8.70 -17.67
N GLN A 143 -5.49 -9.11 -17.83
CA GLN A 143 -5.10 -10.51 -17.87
C GLN A 143 -5.32 -11.19 -16.51
N VAL A 144 -4.73 -10.66 -15.44
CA VAL A 144 -4.69 -11.35 -14.14
C VAL A 144 -6.01 -11.28 -13.37
N THR A 145 -6.86 -10.30 -13.70
CA THR A 145 -8.22 -10.23 -13.18
C THR A 145 -9.22 -11.00 -14.04
N GLY A 146 -8.77 -11.59 -15.15
CA GLY A 146 -9.66 -12.25 -16.12
C GLY A 146 -10.73 -11.32 -16.69
N THR A 147 -10.52 -9.99 -16.66
CA THR A 147 -11.51 -8.99 -17.07
C THR A 147 -11.14 -8.40 -18.44
N PRO A 148 -11.87 -8.73 -19.52
CA PRO A 148 -11.66 -8.11 -20.81
C PRO A 148 -11.89 -6.59 -20.76
N MET A 149 -10.92 -5.80 -21.23
CA MET A 149 -10.99 -4.34 -21.21
C MET A 149 -10.88 -3.75 -22.62
N ASN A 150 -11.85 -2.93 -23.03
CA ASN A 150 -11.77 -2.18 -24.27
C ASN A 150 -10.98 -0.87 -24.09
N VAL A 151 -9.68 -0.99 -23.84
CA VAL A 151 -8.73 0.11 -23.62
C VAL A 151 -7.46 -0.14 -24.42
N ASP A 152 -6.71 0.92 -24.69
CA ASP A 152 -5.35 0.77 -25.23
C ASP A 152 -4.51 -0.07 -24.23
N GLY A 153 -3.86 -1.12 -24.73
CA GLY A 153 -3.03 -2.01 -23.91
C GLY A 153 -3.79 -3.05 -23.09
N GLY A 154 -5.13 -3.08 -23.08
CA GLY A 154 -5.92 -4.12 -22.42
C GLY A 154 -6.10 -5.38 -23.26
N HIS A 155 -6.30 -6.53 -22.61
CA HIS A 155 -6.66 -7.78 -23.27
C HIS A 155 -8.17 -7.81 -23.56
N ALA A 156 -8.53 -8.30 -24.75
CA ALA A 156 -9.91 -8.49 -25.17
C ALA A 156 -10.48 -9.88 -24.85
N ASN A 157 -9.61 -10.83 -24.48
CA ASN A 157 -9.99 -12.20 -24.16
C ASN A 157 -10.06 -12.39 -22.65
N GLN A 158 -10.95 -13.27 -22.20
CA GLN A 158 -11.03 -13.67 -20.80
C GLN A 158 -9.89 -14.64 -20.49
N CYS A 159 -9.08 -14.28 -19.49
CA CYS A 159 -8.03 -15.12 -18.91
C CYS A 159 -8.49 -15.68 -17.57
N ALA A 160 -7.69 -16.57 -16.98
CA ALA A 160 -7.84 -16.98 -15.60
C ALA A 160 -7.68 -15.77 -14.67
N GLY A 161 -8.52 -15.69 -13.65
CA GLY A 161 -8.61 -14.59 -12.69
C GLY A 161 -9.47 -15.03 -11.51
N PRO A 162 -9.64 -14.17 -10.50
CA PRO A 162 -10.34 -14.55 -9.27
C PRO A 162 -11.76 -15.06 -9.55
N HIS A 163 -12.21 -16.02 -8.74
CA HIS A 163 -13.54 -16.63 -8.87
C HIS A 163 -14.67 -15.76 -8.29
N PHE A 164 -14.37 -14.51 -7.93
CA PHE A 164 -15.30 -13.55 -7.37
C PHE A 164 -15.35 -12.27 -8.24
N PRO A 165 -16.49 -11.55 -8.24
CA PRO A 165 -16.63 -10.35 -9.06
C PRO A 165 -15.76 -9.20 -8.54
N LEU A 166 -14.97 -8.60 -9.43
CA LEU A 166 -14.34 -7.30 -9.22
C LEU A 166 -15.23 -6.20 -9.82
N VAL A 167 -15.50 -5.16 -9.04
CA VAL A 167 -16.32 -4.01 -9.45
C VAL A 167 -15.54 -2.71 -9.35
N LEU A 168 -15.71 -1.81 -10.31
CA LEU A 168 -15.11 -0.48 -10.27
C LEU A 168 -15.94 0.49 -11.09
N SER A 169 -16.46 1.53 -10.43
CA SER A 169 -17.47 2.42 -11.00
C SER A 169 -16.92 3.73 -11.56
N ASN A 170 -15.73 4.16 -11.13
CA ASN A 170 -15.21 5.49 -11.44
C ASN A 170 -14.05 5.52 -12.43
N VAL A 171 -13.80 4.42 -13.17
CA VAL A 171 -12.78 4.35 -14.22
C VAL A 171 -13.40 3.90 -15.55
N ASP A 172 -13.39 4.81 -16.51
CA ASP A 172 -13.97 4.61 -17.84
C ASP A 172 -12.88 4.56 -18.91
N SER A 173 -13.08 3.75 -19.95
CA SER A 173 -12.21 3.72 -21.12
C SER A 173 -12.28 5.03 -21.90
N ALA A 174 -11.13 5.62 -22.20
CA ALA A 174 -11.05 6.81 -23.03
C ALA A 174 -11.50 6.55 -24.50
N ARG A 175 -11.56 5.28 -24.92
CA ARG A 175 -11.98 4.90 -26.28
C ARG A 175 -13.48 5.03 -26.50
N ASN A 176 -14.30 4.67 -25.51
CA ASN A 176 -15.75 4.55 -25.67
C ASN A 176 -16.58 5.12 -24.49
N GLY A 177 -15.93 5.64 -23.45
CA GLY A 177 -16.57 6.20 -22.27
C GLY A 177 -17.35 5.18 -21.44
N GLN A 178 -17.03 3.88 -21.57
CA GLN A 178 -17.64 2.81 -20.78
C GLN A 178 -16.72 2.34 -19.66
N PRO A 179 -17.27 1.85 -18.53
CA PRO A 179 -16.48 1.29 -17.44
C PRO A 179 -15.53 0.19 -17.88
N ILE A 180 -14.32 0.17 -17.32
CA ILE A 180 -13.32 -0.89 -17.61
C ILE A 180 -13.55 -2.16 -16.79
N PHE A 181 -14.26 -2.05 -15.66
CA PHE A 181 -14.87 -3.17 -14.91
C PHE A 181 -16.38 -2.98 -14.90
N LYS A 182 -17.13 -3.98 -14.45
CA LYS A 182 -18.54 -3.73 -14.11
C LYS A 182 -18.58 -2.71 -12.96
N PRO A 183 -19.46 -1.69 -13.00
CA PRO A 183 -19.52 -0.68 -11.94
C PRO A 183 -20.04 -1.27 -10.61
N TRP A 184 -20.89 -2.29 -10.69
CA TRP A 184 -21.51 -2.95 -9.55
C TRP A 184 -21.84 -4.42 -9.84
N ALA A 185 -22.13 -5.18 -8.79
CA ALA A 185 -22.63 -6.56 -8.87
C ALA A 185 -23.64 -6.83 -7.74
N VAL A 186 -24.44 -7.90 -7.87
CA VAL A 186 -25.34 -8.36 -6.80
C VAL A 186 -24.99 -9.80 -6.44
N VAL A 187 -24.62 -10.01 -5.18
CA VAL A 187 -24.31 -11.31 -4.60
C VAL A 187 -25.52 -11.79 -3.82
N THR A 188 -25.98 -13.02 -4.06
CA THR A 188 -27.11 -13.60 -3.32
C THR A 188 -26.64 -14.82 -2.54
N LYS A 189 -26.82 -14.78 -1.21
CA LYS A 189 -26.58 -15.93 -0.32
C LYS A 189 -27.84 -16.30 0.42
N THR A 190 -28.03 -17.59 0.69
CA THR A 190 -29.04 -18.05 1.65
C THR A 190 -28.49 -17.85 3.05
N ILE A 191 -29.20 -17.07 3.86
CA ILE A 191 -28.85 -16.79 5.25
C ILE A 191 -29.85 -17.41 6.22
N GLU A 192 -29.41 -17.59 7.44
CA GLU A 192 -30.24 -17.93 8.59
C GLU A 192 -30.81 -16.67 9.23
N ALA A 193 -32.13 -16.58 9.31
CA ALA A 193 -32.86 -15.54 9.99
C ALA A 193 -33.77 -16.13 11.07
N TYR A 194 -34.28 -15.28 11.95
CA TYR A 194 -35.15 -15.64 13.06
C TYR A 194 -36.45 -14.87 12.95
N THR A 195 -37.59 -15.56 12.97
CA THR A 195 -38.91 -14.93 13.05
C THR A 195 -39.12 -14.28 14.42
N GLN A 196 -40.18 -13.47 14.54
CA GLN A 196 -40.48 -12.77 15.80
C GLN A 196 -40.69 -13.72 17.00
N ASP A 197 -41.15 -14.95 16.76
CA ASP A 197 -41.31 -16.00 17.77
C ASP A 197 -40.01 -16.78 18.06
N GLY A 198 -38.90 -16.41 17.42
CA GLY A 198 -37.59 -17.04 17.58
C GLY A 198 -37.32 -18.25 16.68
N SER A 199 -38.28 -18.65 15.84
CA SER A 199 -38.09 -19.79 14.92
C SER A 199 -37.06 -19.46 13.83
N LYS A 200 -36.17 -20.41 13.53
CA LYS A 200 -35.14 -20.26 12.50
C LYS A 200 -35.73 -20.51 11.10
N VAL A 201 -35.38 -19.65 10.16
CA VAL A 201 -35.80 -19.73 8.74
C VAL A 201 -34.64 -19.41 7.81
N SER A 202 -34.59 -20.07 6.65
CA SER A 202 -33.59 -19.78 5.61
C SER A 202 -34.19 -18.88 4.54
N VAL A 203 -33.53 -17.76 4.25
CA VAL A 203 -34.02 -16.76 3.30
C VAL A 203 -32.87 -16.26 2.42
N PRO A 204 -33.13 -15.89 1.16
CA PRO A 204 -32.11 -15.22 0.35
C PRO A 204 -31.86 -13.80 0.90
N LEU A 205 -30.59 -13.40 0.97
CA LEU A 205 -30.16 -12.03 1.15
C LEU A 205 -29.37 -11.61 -0.09
N LYS A 206 -29.83 -10.53 -0.74
CA LYS A 206 -29.17 -9.91 -1.89
C LYS A 206 -28.32 -8.73 -1.43
N VAL A 207 -27.01 -8.84 -1.59
CA VAL A 207 -26.06 -7.76 -1.29
C VAL A 207 -25.57 -7.17 -2.60
N GLY A 208 -25.89 -5.91 -2.85
CA GLY A 208 -25.31 -5.12 -3.92
C GLY A 208 -23.94 -4.60 -3.52
N ILE A 209 -22.95 -4.68 -4.42
CA ILE A 209 -21.62 -4.11 -4.23
C ILE A 209 -21.33 -3.08 -5.33
N ILE A 210 -20.71 -1.97 -4.96
CA ILE A 210 -20.26 -0.91 -5.88
C ILE A 210 -18.85 -0.46 -5.49
N GLY A 211 -17.93 -0.43 -6.46
CA GLY A 211 -16.49 -0.23 -6.22
C GLY A 211 -15.98 1.14 -6.62
N PHE A 212 -14.97 1.65 -5.91
CA PHE A 212 -14.31 2.93 -6.21
C PHE A 212 -12.80 2.85 -5.96
N THR A 213 -12.04 3.58 -6.76
CA THR A 213 -10.58 3.76 -6.60
C THR A 213 -10.25 5.26 -6.43
N PRO A 214 -9.12 5.65 -5.83
CA PRO A 214 -8.78 7.06 -5.66
C PRO A 214 -8.64 7.77 -7.01
N PRO A 215 -9.33 8.91 -7.25
CA PRO A 215 -9.16 9.69 -8.47
C PRO A 215 -7.70 10.07 -8.82
N PRO A 216 -6.79 10.31 -7.86
CA PRO A 216 -5.38 10.60 -8.14
C PRO A 216 -4.58 9.53 -8.90
N ILE A 217 -5.11 8.33 -9.17
CA ILE A 217 -4.40 7.31 -9.99
C ILE A 217 -3.95 7.85 -11.36
N MET A 218 -4.68 8.83 -11.93
CA MET A 218 -4.29 9.48 -13.19
C MET A 218 -2.99 10.30 -13.09
N GLN A 219 -2.61 10.69 -11.88
CA GLN A 219 -1.36 11.39 -11.59
C GLN A 219 -0.26 10.39 -11.21
N TRP A 220 -0.56 9.49 -10.28
CA TRP A 220 0.42 8.53 -9.74
C TRP A 220 0.88 7.49 -10.76
N ASP A 221 -0.03 7.02 -11.60
CA ASP A 221 0.21 5.95 -12.57
C ASP A 221 0.06 6.44 -14.01
N LYS A 222 0.33 7.73 -14.23
CA LYS A 222 0.15 8.44 -15.50
C LYS A 222 0.78 7.72 -16.69
N GLN A 223 1.96 7.12 -16.50
CA GLN A 223 2.67 6.36 -17.54
C GLN A 223 1.85 5.19 -18.09
N ASN A 224 1.03 4.57 -17.24
CA ASN A 224 0.20 3.43 -17.60
C ASN A 224 -1.18 3.86 -18.09
N LEU A 225 -1.71 4.99 -17.61
CA LEU A 225 -3.12 5.37 -17.76
C LEU A 225 -3.39 6.53 -18.73
N ALA A 226 -2.43 7.43 -18.93
CA ALA A 226 -2.64 8.66 -19.71
C ALA A 226 -3.09 8.35 -21.14
N GLY A 227 -4.21 8.95 -21.53
CA GLY A 227 -4.83 8.76 -22.86
C GLY A 227 -5.61 7.45 -23.03
N LYS A 228 -5.57 6.52 -22.06
CA LYS A 228 -6.20 5.20 -22.16
C LYS A 228 -7.49 5.10 -21.36
N VAL A 229 -7.55 5.77 -20.21
CA VAL A 229 -8.73 5.81 -19.31
C VAL A 229 -8.97 7.23 -18.81
N THR A 230 -10.17 7.45 -18.27
CA THR A 230 -10.57 8.65 -17.53
C THR A 230 -11.12 8.23 -16.17
N VAL A 231 -10.89 9.06 -15.14
CA VAL A 231 -11.33 8.76 -13.78
C VAL A 231 -12.22 9.89 -13.28
N SER A 232 -13.41 9.54 -12.79
CA SER A 232 -14.35 10.48 -12.17
C SER A 232 -14.18 10.50 -10.65
N GLY A 233 -14.71 11.54 -10.01
CA GLY A 233 -14.84 11.55 -8.55
C GLY A 233 -15.78 10.46 -8.06
N VAL A 234 -15.54 9.99 -6.83
CA VAL A 234 -16.29 8.87 -6.25
C VAL A 234 -17.77 9.19 -6.04
N VAL A 235 -18.11 10.44 -5.72
CA VAL A 235 -19.50 10.87 -5.52
C VAL A 235 -20.24 10.93 -6.85
N GLU A 236 -19.60 11.44 -7.90
CA GLU A 236 -20.19 11.48 -9.25
C GLU A 236 -20.44 10.07 -9.80
N ALA A 237 -19.50 9.15 -9.60
CA ALA A 237 -19.67 7.75 -10.00
C ALA A 237 -20.80 7.08 -9.22
N ALA A 238 -20.87 7.29 -7.90
CA ALA A 238 -21.94 6.76 -7.07
C ALA A 238 -23.32 7.31 -7.50
N GLN A 239 -23.42 8.61 -7.79
CA GLN A 239 -24.66 9.23 -8.29
C GLN A 239 -25.12 8.64 -9.62
N LYS A 240 -24.17 8.24 -10.48
CA LYS A 240 -24.47 7.60 -11.77
C LYS A 240 -24.97 6.16 -11.59
N TYR A 241 -24.29 5.36 -10.78
CA TYR A 241 -24.49 3.90 -10.78
C TYR A 241 -25.33 3.35 -9.63
N LEU A 242 -25.48 4.07 -8.50
CA LEU A 242 -26.38 3.64 -7.41
C LEU A 242 -27.82 3.43 -7.88
N PRO A 243 -28.44 4.30 -8.69
CA PRO A 243 -29.80 4.07 -9.19
C PRO A 243 -29.94 2.77 -10.01
N GLU A 244 -28.92 2.41 -10.79
CA GLU A 244 -28.91 1.16 -11.56
C GLU A 244 -28.82 -0.07 -10.65
N LEU A 245 -28.01 0.02 -9.60
CA LEU A 245 -27.88 -1.03 -8.59
C LEU A 245 -29.17 -1.17 -7.76
N GLU A 246 -29.75 -0.07 -7.31
CA GLU A 246 -31.04 -0.05 -6.58
C GLU A 246 -32.18 -0.67 -7.40
N ALA A 247 -32.17 -0.50 -8.73
CA ALA A 247 -33.14 -1.11 -9.63
C ALA A 247 -33.05 -2.65 -9.68
N GLN A 248 -31.95 -3.25 -9.19
CA GLN A 248 -31.83 -4.70 -9.01
C GLN A 248 -32.47 -5.21 -7.71
N HIS A 249 -33.01 -4.30 -6.89
CA HIS A 249 -33.63 -4.57 -5.60
C HIS A 249 -32.71 -5.39 -4.65
N PRO A 250 -31.49 -4.91 -4.36
CA PRO A 250 -30.68 -5.47 -3.29
C PRO A 250 -31.37 -5.23 -1.93
N ASP A 251 -31.13 -6.12 -0.98
CA ASP A 251 -31.53 -5.96 0.42
C ASP A 251 -30.59 -5.02 1.17
N LEU A 252 -29.30 -5.00 0.79
CA LEU A 252 -28.25 -4.13 1.31
C LEU A 252 -27.32 -3.69 0.18
N ILE A 253 -26.79 -2.48 0.24
CA ILE A 253 -25.73 -2.00 -0.66
C ILE A 253 -24.46 -1.71 0.15
N VAL A 254 -23.37 -2.37 -0.27
CA VAL A 254 -22.01 -2.17 0.25
C VAL A 254 -21.22 -1.33 -0.75
N ALA A 255 -20.79 -0.15 -0.33
CA ALA A 255 -19.80 0.62 -1.07
C ALA A 255 -18.40 0.13 -0.68
N ILE A 256 -17.61 -0.30 -1.67
CA ILE A 256 -16.23 -0.74 -1.48
C ILE A 256 -15.34 0.36 -2.07
N LEU A 257 -14.80 1.21 -1.19
CA LEU A 257 -13.90 2.30 -1.57
C LEU A 257 -12.48 1.88 -1.22
N HIS A 258 -11.63 1.77 -2.24
CA HIS A 258 -10.19 1.81 -2.00
C HIS A 258 -9.80 3.27 -1.70
N GLY A 259 -9.87 3.68 -0.44
CA GLY A 259 -9.74 5.07 -0.02
C GLY A 259 -10.15 5.23 1.45
N GLY A 260 -9.61 6.26 2.10
CA GLY A 260 -9.86 6.56 3.51
C GLY A 260 -10.93 7.61 3.75
N LEU A 261 -10.84 8.27 4.91
CA LEU A 261 -11.76 9.32 5.36
C LEU A 261 -11.10 10.70 5.35
N ASP A 262 -11.71 11.64 4.63
CA ASP A 262 -11.39 13.07 4.69
C ASP A 262 -12.67 13.90 4.84
N THR A 263 -12.62 14.90 5.72
CA THR A 263 -13.74 15.82 6.02
C THR A 263 -13.55 17.22 5.44
N ALA A 264 -12.44 17.45 4.72
CA ALA A 264 -12.21 18.68 3.96
C ALA A 264 -13.29 18.89 2.89
N PRO A 265 -13.49 20.13 2.39
CA PRO A 265 -14.44 20.39 1.31
C PRO A 265 -14.22 19.48 0.10
N TYR A 266 -15.30 18.87 -0.39
CA TYR A 266 -15.24 17.89 -1.48
C TYR A 266 -14.68 18.48 -2.78
N THR A 267 -13.88 17.69 -3.48
CA THR A 267 -13.54 17.89 -4.88
C THR A 267 -13.59 16.54 -5.61
N PRO A 268 -13.83 16.50 -6.93
CA PRO A 268 -13.80 15.25 -7.69
C PRO A 268 -12.42 14.57 -7.73
N GLN A 269 -11.35 15.27 -7.31
CA GLN A 269 -9.98 14.75 -7.22
C GLN A 269 -9.62 14.29 -5.80
N MET A 270 -10.56 14.35 -4.85
CA MET A 270 -10.34 13.94 -3.47
C MET A 270 -9.95 12.46 -3.41
N GLU A 271 -8.78 12.20 -2.82
CA GLU A 271 -8.22 10.87 -2.61
C GLU A 271 -9.10 10.02 -1.68
N ASN A 272 -9.41 10.57 -0.50
CA ASN A 272 -10.04 9.87 0.62
C ASN A 272 -11.53 10.25 0.74
N GLY A 273 -12.34 9.83 -0.23
CA GLY A 273 -13.75 10.22 -0.36
C GLY A 273 -14.76 9.49 0.54
N GLY A 274 -14.32 8.64 1.47
CA GLY A 274 -15.21 7.74 2.22
C GLY A 274 -16.27 8.45 3.07
N TRP A 275 -15.93 9.59 3.67
CA TRP A 275 -16.88 10.40 4.44
C TRP A 275 -18.04 10.93 3.60
N TYR A 276 -17.80 11.22 2.31
CA TYR A 276 -18.82 11.70 1.39
C TYR A 276 -19.70 10.56 0.87
N LEU A 277 -19.11 9.39 0.54
CA LEU A 277 -19.87 8.20 0.16
C LEU A 277 -20.80 7.74 1.28
N ALA A 278 -20.32 7.70 2.53
CA ALA A 278 -21.15 7.39 3.70
C ALA A 278 -22.35 8.35 3.86
N GLY A 279 -22.24 9.57 3.33
CA GLY A 279 -23.32 10.55 3.33
C GLY A 279 -24.37 10.39 2.24
N MET A 280 -24.16 9.46 1.29
CA MET A 280 -25.07 9.24 0.17
C MET A 280 -26.21 8.31 0.56
N LYS A 281 -27.42 8.67 0.12
CA LYS A 281 -28.59 7.80 0.30
C LYS A 281 -28.42 6.53 -0.54
N GLY A 282 -28.76 5.40 0.05
CA GLY A 282 -28.75 4.09 -0.61
C GLY A 282 -27.49 3.27 -0.34
N ILE A 283 -26.53 3.77 0.44
CA ILE A 283 -25.39 2.98 0.93
C ILE A 283 -25.68 2.54 2.37
N ASP A 284 -25.64 1.24 2.63
CA ASP A 284 -25.92 0.65 3.95
C ASP A 284 -24.65 0.27 4.70
N VAL A 285 -23.54 0.02 3.98
CA VAL A 285 -22.23 -0.38 4.53
C VAL A 285 -21.11 0.26 3.71
N LEU A 286 -20.02 0.66 4.36
CA LEU A 286 -18.83 1.21 3.70
C LEU A 286 -17.58 0.40 4.08
N LEU A 287 -16.91 -0.16 3.07
CA LEU A 287 -15.58 -0.75 3.22
C LEU A 287 -14.55 0.24 2.69
N LEU A 288 -13.47 0.44 3.44
CA LEU A 288 -12.43 1.43 3.19
C LEU A 288 -11.08 0.73 2.95
N GLY A 289 -10.10 1.43 2.39
CA GLY A 289 -8.74 0.90 2.15
C GLY A 289 -7.73 2.03 1.96
N HIS A 290 -6.62 1.77 1.27
CA HIS A 290 -5.64 2.76 0.76
C HIS A 290 -4.74 3.40 1.82
N SER A 291 -5.32 3.83 2.95
CA SER A 291 -4.60 4.61 3.96
C SER A 291 -3.76 3.75 4.92
N HIS A 292 -3.85 2.42 4.82
CA HIS A 292 -3.11 1.46 5.65
C HIS A 292 -3.36 1.64 7.17
N THR A 293 -4.58 2.04 7.54
CA THR A 293 -4.96 2.26 8.95
C THR A 293 -6.06 1.31 9.38
N GLU A 294 -6.22 1.13 10.69
CA GLU A 294 -7.35 0.39 11.25
C GLU A 294 -8.52 1.33 11.55
N PHE A 295 -9.68 1.08 10.95
CA PHE A 295 -10.94 1.73 11.30
C PHE A 295 -11.99 0.67 11.69
N PRO A 296 -12.71 0.81 12.82
CA PRO A 296 -12.57 1.84 13.85
C PRO A 296 -11.21 1.79 14.58
N GLY A 297 -10.76 2.93 15.08
CA GLY A 297 -9.46 3.03 15.74
C GLY A 297 -9.17 4.42 16.32
N PRO A 298 -8.19 4.53 17.24
CA PRO A 298 -7.87 5.78 17.94
C PRO A 298 -7.43 6.92 17.01
N HIS A 299 -6.92 6.58 15.82
CA HIS A 299 -6.56 7.55 14.78
C HIS A 299 -7.73 8.48 14.38
N TYR A 300 -8.96 7.96 14.46
CA TYR A 300 -10.17 8.66 14.00
C TYR A 300 -10.95 9.32 15.15
N ALA A 301 -10.41 9.30 16.37
CA ALA A 301 -11.09 9.87 17.53
C ALA A 301 -11.31 11.39 17.37
N GLY A 302 -12.57 11.83 17.51
CA GLY A 302 -12.96 13.23 17.38
C GLY A 302 -13.15 13.71 15.93
N MET A 303 -13.01 12.84 14.92
CA MET A 303 -13.35 13.18 13.55
C MET A 303 -14.86 13.44 13.41
N LYS A 304 -15.22 14.44 12.62
CA LYS A 304 -16.62 14.90 12.46
C LYS A 304 -17.51 13.79 11.90
N ASP A 305 -18.66 13.57 12.55
CA ASP A 305 -19.67 12.58 12.16
C ASP A 305 -19.13 11.14 12.06
N VAL A 306 -18.08 10.83 12.85
CA VAL A 306 -17.45 9.51 12.91
C VAL A 306 -17.51 8.97 14.35
N ASP A 307 -18.05 7.77 14.53
CA ASP A 307 -17.89 7.00 15.76
C ASP A 307 -16.71 6.04 15.59
N ALA A 308 -15.54 6.49 16.04
CA ALA A 308 -14.29 5.76 15.97
C ALA A 308 -14.20 4.57 16.96
N ARG A 309 -15.24 4.32 17.76
CA ARG A 309 -15.30 3.18 18.69
C ARG A 309 -16.25 2.10 18.18
N LEU A 310 -17.43 2.48 17.72
CA LEU A 310 -18.42 1.54 17.18
C LEU A 310 -18.26 1.31 15.67
N GLY A 311 -17.47 2.13 14.97
CA GLY A 311 -17.18 1.95 13.55
C GLY A 311 -18.29 2.49 12.65
N PHE A 312 -18.73 3.72 12.90
CA PHE A 312 -19.73 4.39 12.04
C PHE A 312 -19.16 5.66 11.41
N VAL A 313 -19.51 5.90 10.15
CA VAL A 313 -19.29 7.16 9.45
C VAL A 313 -20.66 7.65 8.98
N ARG A 314 -21.13 8.78 9.50
CA ARG A 314 -22.44 9.37 9.15
C ARG A 314 -23.62 8.37 9.27
N ASN A 315 -23.62 7.56 10.32
CA ASN A 315 -24.58 6.48 10.58
C ASN A 315 -24.53 5.28 9.60
N VAL A 316 -23.47 5.15 8.81
CA VAL A 316 -23.17 3.97 8.01
C VAL A 316 -22.08 3.15 8.72
N PRO A 317 -22.32 1.87 9.05
CA PRO A 317 -21.27 0.97 9.53
C PRO A 317 -20.11 0.91 8.52
N ALA A 318 -18.89 1.07 9.02
CA ALA A 318 -17.69 1.05 8.19
C ALA A 318 -16.53 0.34 8.86
N VAL A 319 -15.60 -0.17 8.05
CA VAL A 319 -14.36 -0.83 8.50
C VAL A 319 -13.22 -0.60 7.51
N MET A 320 -11.98 -0.59 8.01
CA MET A 320 -10.73 -0.63 7.24
C MET A 320 -9.78 -1.61 7.93
N GLY A 321 -9.50 -2.74 7.28
CA GLY A 321 -8.71 -3.86 7.80
C GLY A 321 -7.19 -3.73 7.65
N GLY A 322 -6.62 -2.55 7.90
CA GLY A 322 -5.16 -2.37 7.93
C GLY A 322 -4.51 -2.60 6.56
N PHE A 323 -3.46 -3.44 6.52
CA PHE A 323 -2.67 -3.75 5.31
C PHE A 323 -1.82 -5.02 5.48
N PHE A 324 -1.23 -5.53 4.39
CA PHE A 324 -0.29 -6.67 4.34
C PHE A 324 -0.81 -7.99 4.93
N GLY A 325 -2.13 -8.15 5.03
CA GLY A 325 -2.75 -9.30 5.70
C GLY A 325 -2.46 -9.34 7.20
N LYS A 326 -2.32 -8.17 7.83
CA LYS A 326 -2.12 -8.03 9.28
C LYS A 326 -3.41 -8.06 10.09
N ASP A 327 -4.54 -7.78 9.45
CA ASP A 327 -5.80 -7.63 10.14
C ASP A 327 -6.96 -8.15 9.30
N LEU A 328 -8.07 -8.43 9.97
CA LEU A 328 -9.37 -8.71 9.36
C LEU A 328 -10.37 -7.65 9.83
N GLY A 329 -10.95 -6.90 8.91
CA GLY A 329 -12.11 -6.06 9.18
C GLY A 329 -13.35 -6.90 9.39
N VAL A 330 -14.14 -6.60 10.43
CA VAL A 330 -15.40 -7.28 10.74
C VAL A 330 -16.47 -6.26 11.08
N ILE A 331 -17.55 -6.25 10.30
CA ILE A 331 -18.78 -5.52 10.63
C ILE A 331 -19.83 -6.54 11.06
N GLN A 332 -20.23 -6.50 12.32
CA GLN A 332 -21.30 -7.34 12.86
C GLN A 332 -22.63 -6.62 12.65
N LEU A 333 -23.29 -6.89 11.52
CA LEU A 333 -24.59 -6.30 11.19
C LEU A 333 -25.72 -7.05 11.88
N VAL A 334 -26.58 -6.29 12.56
CA VAL A 334 -27.88 -6.77 13.01
C VAL A 334 -28.95 -6.17 12.09
N LEU A 335 -29.74 -7.03 11.47
CA LEU A 335 -30.78 -6.65 10.51
C LEU A 335 -32.15 -6.91 11.11
N ASN A 336 -33.05 -5.92 11.01
CA ASN A 336 -34.46 -6.06 11.33
C ASN A 336 -35.30 -5.95 10.06
N ARG A 337 -36.26 -6.86 9.88
CA ARG A 337 -37.21 -6.75 8.77
C ARG A 337 -38.34 -5.79 9.12
N GLN A 338 -38.49 -4.74 8.34
CA GLN A 338 -39.49 -3.69 8.52
C GLN A 338 -40.04 -3.25 7.17
N ASN A 339 -41.37 -3.12 7.06
CA ASN A 339 -42.06 -2.74 5.83
C ASN A 339 -41.64 -3.59 4.62
N GLY A 340 -41.42 -4.89 4.84
CA GLY A 340 -41.02 -5.85 3.82
C GLY A 340 -39.55 -5.77 3.37
N ARG A 341 -38.70 -4.96 4.03
CA ARG A 341 -37.26 -4.81 3.73
C ARG A 341 -36.39 -5.07 4.94
N TRP A 342 -35.13 -5.43 4.72
CA TRP A 342 -34.13 -5.44 5.78
C TRP A 342 -33.65 -4.01 6.06
N VAL A 343 -33.47 -3.69 7.33
CA VAL A 343 -32.97 -2.41 7.82
C VAL A 343 -31.90 -2.69 8.87
N VAL A 344 -30.77 -1.98 8.80
CA VAL A 344 -29.68 -2.10 9.78
C VAL A 344 -30.13 -1.55 11.13
N ASP A 345 -29.94 -2.34 12.18
CA ASP A 345 -30.13 -1.97 13.57
C ASP A 345 -28.85 -1.29 14.07
N LEU A 346 -28.81 0.04 14.01
CA LEU A 346 -27.62 0.83 14.34
C LEU A 346 -27.21 0.68 15.81
N ASP A 347 -28.14 0.41 16.72
CA ASP A 347 -27.85 0.30 18.16
C ASP A 347 -27.15 -1.03 18.53
N ASN A 348 -27.32 -2.05 17.69
CA ASN A 348 -26.77 -3.39 17.91
C ASN A 348 -25.69 -3.77 16.89
N THR A 349 -25.48 -2.94 15.88
CA THR A 349 -24.41 -3.09 14.88
C THR A 349 -23.14 -2.43 15.36
N HIS A 350 -21.99 -3.06 15.12
CA HIS A 350 -20.69 -2.44 15.33
C HIS A 350 -19.64 -3.06 14.41
N SER A 351 -18.56 -2.32 14.19
CA SER A 351 -17.37 -2.79 13.49
C SER A 351 -16.20 -2.98 14.44
N GLU A 352 -15.28 -3.86 14.07
CA GLU A 352 -14.01 -4.06 14.73
C GLU A 352 -12.93 -4.48 13.72
N VAL A 353 -11.67 -4.33 14.11
CA VAL A 353 -10.51 -4.83 13.37
C VAL A 353 -9.84 -5.89 14.23
N ARG A 354 -9.67 -7.09 13.68
CA ARG A 354 -9.06 -8.24 14.36
C ARG A 354 -7.62 -8.43 13.88
N PRO A 355 -6.60 -8.13 14.70
CA PRO A 355 -5.21 -8.31 14.31
C PRO A 355 -4.81 -9.78 14.29
N ILE A 356 -3.94 -10.16 13.36
CA ILE A 356 -3.29 -11.48 13.34
C ILE A 356 -2.37 -11.64 14.56
N CYS A 357 -1.84 -10.54 15.11
CA CYS A 357 -1.00 -10.53 16.31
C CYS A 357 -1.65 -9.65 17.40
N PRO A 358 -2.65 -10.15 18.14
CA PRO A 358 -3.33 -9.38 19.20
C PRO A 358 -2.39 -8.96 20.35
N GLN A 359 -1.25 -9.62 20.50
CA GLN A 359 -0.17 -9.20 21.38
C GLN A 359 1.17 -9.34 20.65
N LYS A 360 2.16 -8.54 21.07
CA LYS A 360 3.51 -8.59 20.50
C LYS A 360 4.06 -10.02 20.56
N ASN A 361 4.52 -10.52 19.41
CA ASN A 361 5.06 -11.87 19.23
C ASN A 361 4.07 -13.02 19.52
N GLN A 362 2.76 -12.76 19.59
CA GLN A 362 1.73 -13.78 19.72
C GLN A 362 0.75 -13.65 18.58
N CYS A 363 1.06 -14.35 17.49
CA CYS A 363 0.27 -14.31 16.26
C CYS A 363 -0.56 -15.58 16.09
N VAL A 364 -1.71 -15.47 15.44
CA VAL A 364 -2.56 -16.61 15.09
C VAL A 364 -1.81 -17.56 14.15
N PRO A 365 -2.05 -18.88 14.22
CA PRO A 365 -1.39 -19.83 13.34
C PRO A 365 -1.73 -19.57 11.87
N VAL A 366 -0.81 -19.91 10.97
CA VAL A 366 -1.03 -19.90 9.53
C VAL A 366 -2.10 -20.92 9.14
N ASP A 367 -2.88 -20.61 8.10
CA ASP A 367 -3.78 -21.56 7.46
C ASP A 367 -2.97 -22.56 6.62
N PRO A 368 -3.04 -23.88 6.91
CA PRO A 368 -2.21 -24.87 6.24
C PRO A 368 -2.56 -25.09 4.76
N GLU A 369 -3.70 -24.60 4.27
CA GLU A 369 -4.09 -24.73 2.86
C GLU A 369 -3.39 -23.70 1.96
N ILE A 370 -2.85 -22.60 2.51
CA ILE A 370 -2.38 -21.47 1.69
C ILE A 370 -0.97 -21.69 1.12
N ALA A 371 0.01 -22.02 1.96
CA ALA A 371 1.40 -22.18 1.52
C ALA A 371 1.58 -23.16 0.34
N PRO A 372 0.93 -24.35 0.30
CA PRO A 372 1.04 -25.27 -0.82
C PRO A 372 0.61 -24.69 -2.18
N LEU A 373 -0.34 -23.75 -2.20
CA LEU A 373 -0.88 -23.15 -3.44
C LEU A 373 0.13 -22.23 -4.13
N VAL A 374 1.03 -21.63 -3.34
CA VAL A 374 1.93 -20.58 -3.79
C VAL A 374 3.40 -20.96 -3.67
N GLN A 375 3.70 -22.18 -3.20
CA GLN A 375 5.07 -22.66 -2.95
C GLN A 375 6.02 -22.43 -4.13
N GLN A 376 5.59 -22.76 -5.36
CA GLN A 376 6.43 -22.58 -6.54
C GLN A 376 6.75 -21.10 -6.81
N ALA A 377 5.77 -20.20 -6.67
CA ALA A 377 5.98 -18.76 -6.85
C ALA A 377 6.85 -18.19 -5.72
N HIS A 378 6.65 -18.65 -4.49
CA HIS A 378 7.45 -18.28 -3.33
C HIS A 378 8.92 -18.66 -3.48
N GLU A 379 9.22 -19.91 -3.84
CA GLU A 379 10.59 -20.38 -4.07
C GLU A 379 11.25 -19.64 -5.24
N ALA A 380 10.49 -19.37 -6.31
CA ALA A 380 10.99 -18.62 -7.46
C ALA A 380 11.29 -17.16 -7.12
N ALA A 381 10.47 -16.52 -6.28
CA ALA A 381 10.69 -15.18 -5.76
C ALA A 381 11.94 -15.13 -4.86
N ILE A 382 12.13 -16.11 -3.97
CA ILE A 382 13.37 -16.26 -3.17
C ILE A 382 14.60 -16.43 -4.07
N ALA A 383 14.51 -17.28 -5.10
CA ALA A 383 15.61 -17.47 -6.04
C ALA A 383 15.91 -16.18 -6.81
N TYR A 384 14.87 -15.45 -7.22
CA TYR A 384 15.00 -14.19 -7.93
C TYR A 384 15.74 -13.13 -7.10
N VAL A 385 15.36 -12.88 -5.84
CA VAL A 385 16.06 -11.86 -5.01
C VAL A 385 17.49 -12.24 -4.67
N ASN A 386 17.84 -13.52 -4.76
CA ASN A 386 19.21 -14.02 -4.62
C ASN A 386 20.02 -13.96 -5.93
N THR A 387 19.46 -13.42 -7.03
CA THR A 387 20.18 -13.22 -8.29
C THR A 387 21.42 -12.36 -8.02
N PRO A 388 22.64 -12.85 -8.33
CA PRO A 388 23.85 -12.08 -8.16
C PRO A 388 23.87 -10.84 -9.06
N ILE A 389 24.14 -9.68 -8.48
CA ILE A 389 24.24 -8.40 -9.20
C ILE A 389 25.62 -7.75 -9.11
N GLY A 390 26.60 -8.43 -8.50
CA GLY A 390 27.96 -7.94 -8.41
C GLY A 390 28.61 -8.24 -7.06
N ASN A 391 29.56 -7.40 -6.66
CA ASN A 391 30.33 -7.52 -5.43
C ASN A 391 30.68 -6.12 -4.90
N SER A 392 30.75 -5.94 -3.59
CA SER A 392 31.28 -4.73 -2.96
C SER A 392 32.54 -5.04 -2.14
N THR A 393 33.57 -4.21 -2.23
CA THR A 393 34.75 -4.31 -1.34
C THR A 393 34.60 -3.51 -0.06
N LEU A 394 33.55 -2.69 0.06
CA LEU A 394 33.22 -1.90 1.25
C LEU A 394 31.85 -2.30 1.78
N ARG A 395 31.62 -2.04 3.07
CA ARG A 395 30.28 -2.10 3.64
C ARG A 395 29.46 -0.94 3.09
N LEU A 396 28.23 -1.20 2.66
CA LEU A 396 27.28 -0.18 2.23
C LEU A 396 26.20 -0.08 3.29
N SER A 397 26.22 1.00 4.07
CA SER A 397 25.44 1.09 5.31
C SER A 397 24.83 2.48 5.50
N SER A 398 23.69 2.51 6.19
CA SER A 398 23.04 3.74 6.67
C SER A 398 23.27 4.02 8.16
N TYR A 399 24.00 3.16 8.88
CA TYR A 399 24.48 3.49 10.23
C TYR A 399 25.29 4.79 10.17
N PHE A 400 24.94 5.74 11.02
CA PHE A 400 25.57 7.06 11.08
C PHE A 400 25.40 7.92 9.81
N SER A 401 24.34 7.70 9.04
CA SER A 401 24.09 8.46 7.81
C SER A 401 23.71 9.91 8.06
N ASP A 402 23.02 10.21 9.15
CA ASP A 402 22.74 11.58 9.59
C ASP A 402 24.02 12.28 10.08
N GLU A 403 25.06 11.53 10.43
CA GLU A 403 26.33 12.03 10.95
C GLU A 403 27.46 12.10 9.91
N GLY A 404 27.28 11.52 8.72
CA GLY A 404 28.22 11.66 7.61
C GLY A 404 28.56 10.39 6.84
N ASN A 405 28.08 9.22 7.27
CA ASN A 405 28.27 7.98 6.51
C ASN A 405 27.37 7.96 5.28
N MET A 406 27.98 8.08 4.10
CA MET A 406 27.27 8.03 2.83
C MET A 406 27.48 6.75 2.03
N THR A 407 28.09 5.71 2.59
CA THR A 407 28.46 4.51 1.80
C THR A 407 27.29 3.88 1.04
N ALA A 408 26.13 3.70 1.66
CA ALA A 408 24.93 3.22 0.98
C ALA A 408 24.38 4.23 -0.03
N LEU A 409 24.26 5.50 0.37
CA LEU A 409 23.69 6.57 -0.45
C LEU A 409 24.56 6.91 -1.66
N ALA A 410 25.87 6.71 -1.58
CA ALA A 410 26.79 6.97 -2.68
C ALA A 410 26.62 6.00 -3.84
N ALA A 411 26.34 4.73 -3.55
CA ALA A 411 26.00 3.76 -4.60
C ALA A 411 24.68 4.13 -5.30
N VAL A 412 23.68 4.53 -4.52
CA VAL A 412 22.38 5.01 -5.02
C VAL A 412 22.54 6.27 -5.89
N ASN A 413 23.26 7.28 -5.39
CA ASN A 413 23.52 8.52 -6.10
C ASN A 413 24.31 8.31 -7.39
N ALA A 414 25.31 7.43 -7.40
CA ALA A 414 26.08 7.10 -8.59
C ALA A 414 25.19 6.48 -9.67
N ALA A 415 24.40 5.45 -9.30
CA ALA A 415 23.49 4.77 -10.22
C ALA A 415 22.44 5.72 -10.83
N GLN A 416 21.82 6.55 -9.99
CA GLN A 416 20.84 7.56 -10.41
C GLN A 416 21.45 8.58 -11.38
N ALA A 417 22.61 9.13 -11.04
CA ALA A 417 23.29 10.13 -11.87
C ALA A 417 23.71 9.55 -13.22
N ASP A 418 24.26 8.34 -13.25
CA ASP A 418 24.70 7.69 -14.49
C ASP A 418 23.54 7.38 -15.42
N TYR A 419 22.41 6.89 -14.89
CA TYR A 419 21.19 6.69 -15.66
C TYR A 419 20.76 7.99 -16.34
N VAL A 420 20.64 9.10 -15.60
CA VAL A 420 20.18 10.38 -16.15
C VAL A 420 21.19 10.99 -17.12
N ARG A 421 22.50 10.87 -16.87
CA ARG A 421 23.54 11.30 -17.82
C ARG A 421 23.44 10.58 -19.16
N SER A 422 23.00 9.32 -19.16
CA SER A 422 22.81 8.54 -20.38
C SER A 422 21.50 8.86 -21.11
N GLU A 423 20.39 9.01 -20.37
CA GLU A 423 19.06 9.14 -20.96
C GLU A 423 18.65 10.58 -21.26
N LEU A 424 18.96 11.53 -20.38
CA LEU A 424 18.48 12.91 -20.51
C LEU A 424 18.91 13.58 -21.82
N PRO A 425 20.17 13.47 -22.29
CA PRO A 425 20.57 14.10 -23.56
C PRO A 425 19.88 13.52 -24.80
N ARG A 426 19.25 12.35 -24.70
CA ARG A 426 18.48 11.72 -25.79
C ARG A 426 17.09 12.33 -25.90
N LEU A 427 16.48 12.65 -24.76
CA LEU A 427 15.13 13.22 -24.66
C LEU A 427 15.16 14.75 -24.74
N HIS A 428 16.18 15.35 -24.14
CA HIS A 428 16.40 16.79 -24.00
C HIS A 428 17.85 17.16 -24.38
N PRO A 429 18.18 17.19 -25.70
CA PRO A 429 19.54 17.53 -26.16
C PRO A 429 20.04 18.90 -25.66
N GLU A 430 19.13 19.83 -25.41
CA GLU A 430 19.42 21.17 -24.87
C GLU A 430 19.89 21.16 -23.41
N LEU A 431 19.69 20.05 -22.68
CA LEU A 431 20.13 19.89 -21.29
C LEU A 431 21.44 19.11 -21.16
N ARG A 432 22.05 18.69 -22.28
CA ARG A 432 23.25 17.83 -22.31
C ARG A 432 24.41 18.33 -21.45
N ASP A 433 24.65 19.64 -21.47
CA ASP A 433 25.79 20.26 -20.79
C ASP A 433 25.43 20.82 -19.41
N VAL A 434 24.19 20.60 -18.94
CA VAL A 434 23.78 21.00 -17.59
C VAL A 434 24.31 19.97 -16.59
N PRO A 435 25.03 20.39 -15.52
CA PRO A 435 25.53 19.48 -14.50
C PRO A 435 24.43 18.59 -13.89
N VAL A 436 24.71 17.30 -13.77
CA VAL A 436 23.82 16.30 -13.15
C VAL A 436 24.32 15.96 -11.75
N LEU A 437 23.48 16.26 -10.75
CA LEU A 437 23.61 15.87 -9.35
C LEU A 437 22.59 14.78 -9.03
N SER A 438 22.77 14.06 -7.92
CA SER A 438 21.78 13.10 -7.43
C SER A 438 21.53 13.34 -5.94
N ALA A 439 20.26 13.23 -5.55
CA ALA A 439 19.77 13.32 -4.19
C ALA A 439 19.23 11.95 -3.74
N ALA A 440 19.73 11.46 -2.62
CA ALA A 440 19.27 10.24 -1.96
C ALA A 440 19.14 10.45 -0.46
N ALA A 441 18.16 9.82 0.16
CA ALA A 441 17.97 9.83 1.61
C ALA A 441 18.10 8.42 2.18
N ALA A 442 18.57 8.33 3.43
CA ALA A 442 18.54 7.08 4.17
C ALA A 442 17.11 6.81 4.63
N PHE A 443 16.46 5.81 4.02
CA PHE A 443 15.09 5.42 4.42
C PHE A 443 15.03 4.68 5.75
N ARG A 444 16.12 3.98 6.08
CA ARG A 444 16.30 3.22 7.32
C ARG A 444 17.46 3.83 8.08
N SER A 445 17.17 4.70 9.03
CA SER A 445 18.15 5.45 9.82
C SER A 445 17.94 5.29 11.33
N GLY A 446 17.29 4.20 11.75
CA GLY A 446 17.07 3.87 13.15
C GLY A 446 15.72 4.28 13.74
N PHE A 447 14.84 4.91 12.95
CA PHE A 447 13.51 5.32 13.42
C PHE A 447 12.67 4.13 13.89
N GLY A 448 12.70 3.02 13.16
CA GLY A 448 12.02 1.77 13.52
C GLY A 448 12.68 0.97 14.65
N GLY A 449 13.77 1.48 15.24
CA GLY A 449 14.53 0.81 16.30
C GLY A 449 15.91 0.32 15.87
N PRO A 450 16.57 -0.52 16.69
CA PRO A 450 17.99 -0.85 16.52
C PRO A 450 18.30 -1.67 15.26
N ASP A 451 17.29 -2.37 14.71
CA ASP A 451 17.42 -3.14 13.47
C ASP A 451 17.01 -2.34 12.22
N ASP A 452 16.64 -1.07 12.35
CA ASP A 452 16.15 -0.24 11.25
C ASP A 452 17.25 0.50 10.49
N TYR A 453 18.20 -0.26 9.96
CA TYR A 453 19.29 0.24 9.14
C TYR A 453 19.50 -0.64 7.90
N THR A 454 19.96 -0.02 6.83
CA THR A 454 20.55 -0.70 5.68
C THR A 454 21.95 -1.16 6.09
N ASP A 455 22.26 -2.45 5.88
CA ASP A 455 23.55 -2.99 6.24
C ASP A 455 23.99 -4.11 5.30
N VAL A 456 24.61 -3.71 4.19
CA VAL A 456 25.15 -4.65 3.19
C VAL A 456 26.64 -4.81 3.45
N ALA A 457 27.03 -5.95 4.01
CA ALA A 457 28.41 -6.30 4.26
C ALA A 457 29.25 -6.38 2.96
N PRO A 458 30.58 -6.19 3.04
CA PRO A 458 31.47 -6.46 1.91
C PRO A 458 31.29 -7.91 1.41
N GLY A 459 31.34 -8.08 0.09
CA GLY A 459 31.19 -9.38 -0.57
C GLY A 459 30.14 -9.37 -1.69
N PRO A 460 29.61 -10.56 -2.05
CA PRO A 460 28.66 -10.69 -3.14
C PRO A 460 27.38 -9.88 -2.91
N LEU A 461 26.97 -9.16 -3.93
CA LEU A 461 25.72 -8.41 -3.98
C LEU A 461 24.67 -9.21 -4.74
N THR A 462 23.43 -9.13 -4.29
CA THR A 462 22.26 -9.75 -4.96
C THR A 462 21.16 -8.72 -5.11
N LEU A 463 20.07 -9.02 -5.82
CA LEU A 463 18.93 -8.09 -5.94
C LEU A 463 18.39 -7.62 -4.57
N ARG A 464 18.44 -8.47 -3.53
CA ARG A 464 18.09 -8.05 -2.16
C ARG A 464 19.01 -6.94 -1.62
N SER A 465 20.28 -6.92 -2.03
CA SER A 465 21.24 -5.86 -1.65
C SER A 465 20.80 -4.53 -2.24
N ALA A 466 20.36 -4.49 -3.51
CA ALA A 466 19.81 -3.28 -4.11
C ALA A 466 18.52 -2.82 -3.41
N ALA A 467 17.66 -3.75 -3.00
CA ALA A 467 16.45 -3.43 -2.25
C ALA A 467 16.70 -2.94 -0.82
N ASP A 468 17.72 -3.44 -0.13
CA ASP A 468 18.11 -2.92 1.20
C ASP A 468 18.75 -1.52 1.06
N LEU A 469 19.52 -1.27 -0.01
CA LEU A 469 20.07 0.04 -0.33
C LEU A 469 18.99 1.07 -0.70
N TYR A 470 17.89 0.64 -1.32
CA TYR A 470 16.79 1.52 -1.69
C TYR A 470 15.44 0.90 -1.31
N PHE A 471 14.97 1.22 -0.10
CA PHE A 471 13.84 0.55 0.55
C PHE A 471 12.46 0.79 -0.09
N TYR A 472 12.21 1.85 -0.85
CA TYR A 472 10.88 2.10 -1.45
C TYR A 472 10.84 1.78 -2.95
N PRO A 473 9.71 1.31 -3.51
CA PRO A 473 9.56 1.02 -4.94
C PRO A 473 9.34 2.30 -5.77
N ASN A 474 10.10 3.36 -5.50
CA ASN A 474 9.94 4.64 -6.20
C ASN A 474 10.55 4.57 -7.61
N THR A 475 9.87 5.19 -8.59
CA THR A 475 10.47 5.45 -9.90
C THR A 475 11.42 6.65 -9.85
N LEU A 476 12.41 6.63 -10.74
CA LEU A 476 13.40 7.71 -10.82
C LEU A 476 12.82 8.93 -11.54
N ALA A 477 13.08 10.12 -11.00
CA ALA A 477 12.74 11.38 -11.64
C ALA A 477 13.95 12.32 -11.64
N ALA A 478 13.98 13.27 -12.57
CA ALA A 478 14.97 14.35 -12.54
C ALA A 478 14.30 15.70 -12.71
N VAL A 479 14.74 16.67 -11.93
CA VAL A 479 14.22 18.04 -11.92
C VAL A 479 15.32 19.03 -12.33
N LYS A 480 14.92 20.08 -13.04
CA LYS A 480 15.82 21.20 -13.33
C LYS A 480 15.63 22.30 -12.29
N ILE A 481 16.70 22.64 -11.59
CA ILE A 481 16.71 23.71 -10.59
C ILE A 481 17.90 24.65 -10.80
N ASP A 482 17.87 25.81 -10.14
CA ASP A 482 18.99 26.72 -10.07
C ASP A 482 19.75 26.59 -8.73
N GLY A 483 20.85 27.32 -8.57
CA GLY A 483 21.68 27.26 -7.37
C GLY A 483 20.98 27.79 -6.12
N ALA A 484 20.00 28.68 -6.26
CA ALA A 484 19.16 29.12 -5.16
C ALA A 484 18.23 27.99 -4.71
N GLY A 485 17.58 27.30 -5.65
CA GLY A 485 16.76 26.12 -5.39
C GLY A 485 17.57 24.97 -4.78
N LEU A 486 18.79 24.71 -5.27
CA LEU A 486 19.68 23.71 -4.70
C LEU A 486 20.05 24.04 -3.25
N LYS A 487 20.38 25.30 -2.94
CA LYS A 487 20.63 25.71 -1.55
C LYS A 487 19.38 25.55 -0.69
N ALA A 488 18.21 25.96 -1.17
CA ALA A 488 16.95 25.83 -0.44
C ALA A 488 16.60 24.36 -0.13
N TRP A 489 16.85 23.45 -1.08
CA TRP A 489 16.71 22.00 -0.87
C TRP A 489 17.60 21.53 0.29
N LEU A 490 18.90 21.86 0.24
CA LEU A 490 19.85 21.47 1.29
C LEU A 490 19.50 22.07 2.66
N GLU A 491 18.97 23.29 2.71
CA GLU A 491 18.48 23.92 3.94
C GLU A 491 17.26 23.18 4.51
N GLN A 492 16.33 22.75 3.65
CA GLN A 492 15.17 21.92 4.05
C GLN A 492 15.63 20.57 4.60
N SER A 493 16.60 19.91 3.96
CA SER A 493 17.19 18.67 4.47
C SER A 493 17.88 18.90 5.83
N ALA A 494 18.58 20.03 5.99
CA ALA A 494 19.25 20.35 7.24
C ALA A 494 18.30 20.58 8.44
N GLU A 495 16.97 20.65 8.24
CA GLU A 495 15.98 20.63 9.34
C GLU A 495 16.03 19.35 10.19
N ARG A 496 16.65 18.28 9.65
CA ARG A 496 16.92 17.03 10.37
C ARG A 496 17.69 17.23 11.68
N PHE A 497 18.39 18.34 11.84
CA PHE A 497 19.20 18.63 13.02
C PHE A 497 18.56 19.67 13.95
N HIS A 498 18.76 19.55 15.26
CA HIS A 498 18.49 20.62 16.20
C HIS A 498 19.53 21.76 16.07
N SER A 499 19.19 22.94 16.58
CA SER A 499 20.16 24.04 16.67
C SER A 499 21.03 23.84 17.91
N ILE A 500 22.35 23.81 17.72
CA ILE A 500 23.33 23.57 18.80
C ILE A 500 23.84 24.90 19.35
N ASP A 501 23.65 25.13 20.64
CA ASP A 501 24.25 26.27 21.35
C ASP A 501 25.65 25.89 21.83
N PRO A 502 26.73 26.48 21.27
CA PRO A 502 28.10 26.12 21.65
C PRO A 502 28.44 26.47 23.10
N SER A 503 27.71 27.40 23.72
CA SER A 503 27.96 27.84 25.10
C SER A 503 27.29 26.96 26.16
N LYS A 504 26.30 26.15 25.77
CA LYS A 504 25.54 25.30 26.67
C LYS A 504 26.41 24.13 27.17
N ALA A 505 26.44 23.97 28.48
CA ALA A 505 27.24 22.94 29.16
C ALA A 505 26.55 21.57 29.23
N ASP A 506 25.21 21.55 29.21
CA ASP A 506 24.44 20.31 29.22
C ASP A 506 24.49 19.62 27.84
N ALA A 507 24.20 18.32 27.82
CA ALA A 507 24.07 17.55 26.59
C ALA A 507 23.00 18.14 25.66
N GLN A 508 23.26 18.08 24.36
CA GLN A 508 22.37 18.57 23.32
C GLN A 508 22.11 17.47 22.29
N GLU A 509 20.84 17.16 22.04
CA GLU A 509 20.46 16.22 20.98
C GLU A 509 20.76 16.84 19.61
N LEU A 510 21.43 16.08 18.75
CA LEU A 510 21.74 16.48 17.38
C LEU A 510 20.52 16.30 16.48
N ILE A 511 19.87 15.16 16.58
CA ILE A 511 18.81 14.73 15.66
C ILE A 511 17.46 15.28 16.11
N ASN A 512 16.74 15.88 15.16
CA ASN A 512 15.36 16.32 15.34
C ASN A 512 14.40 15.24 14.84
N ASP A 513 13.89 14.43 15.75
CA ASP A 513 13.00 13.31 15.43
C ASP A 513 11.61 13.71 14.90
N HIS A 514 11.27 15.00 14.93
CA HIS A 514 10.06 15.52 14.27
C HIS A 514 10.23 15.59 12.74
N VAL A 515 11.45 15.56 12.23
CA VAL A 515 11.75 15.51 10.81
C VAL A 515 12.12 14.07 10.46
N PRO A 516 11.28 13.35 9.69
CA PRO A 516 11.57 11.97 9.32
C PRO A 516 12.91 11.85 8.59
N GLY A 517 13.68 10.79 8.85
CA GLY A 517 15.01 10.58 8.25
C GLY A 517 15.00 10.56 6.72
N PHE A 518 13.91 10.06 6.11
CA PHE A 518 13.75 10.09 4.65
C PHE A 518 13.63 11.51 4.07
N ASN A 519 13.44 12.57 4.89
CA ASN A 519 13.50 13.96 4.45
C ASN A 519 14.90 14.59 4.60
N PHE A 520 15.92 13.82 4.98
CA PHE A 520 17.31 14.25 4.90
C PHE A 520 17.95 13.75 3.60
N ASP A 521 17.80 14.55 2.54
CA ASP A 521 18.44 14.26 1.26
C ASP A 521 19.93 14.65 1.31
N GLN A 522 20.79 13.71 0.93
CA GLN A 522 22.22 13.89 0.80
C GLN A 522 22.58 13.89 -0.68
N ILE A 523 23.13 15.01 -1.13
CA ILE A 523 23.31 15.29 -2.57
C ILE A 523 24.77 15.12 -2.97
N GLN A 524 25.01 14.37 -4.04
CA GLN A 524 26.32 14.15 -4.66
C GLN A 524 26.30 14.50 -6.15
N GLY A 525 27.45 14.38 -6.83
CA GLY A 525 27.65 14.79 -8.21
C GLY A 525 28.67 15.91 -8.36
N GLY A 526 29.68 15.97 -7.49
CA GLY A 526 30.74 16.97 -7.51
C GLY A 526 30.45 18.24 -6.71
N ILE A 527 29.41 18.25 -5.88
CA ILE A 527 29.19 19.33 -4.93
C ILE A 527 29.87 19.07 -3.59
N HIS A 528 30.26 20.14 -2.90
CA HIS A 528 30.61 20.09 -1.49
C HIS A 528 29.91 21.16 -0.69
N TYR A 529 29.32 20.80 0.45
CA TYR A 529 28.62 21.74 1.33
C TYR A 529 28.92 21.56 2.82
N VAL A 530 28.67 22.62 3.59
CA VAL A 530 28.92 22.65 5.04
C VAL A 530 27.63 23.01 5.77
N ILE A 531 27.23 22.17 6.74
CA ILE A 531 26.07 22.37 7.60
C ILE A 531 26.53 22.94 8.95
N ASP A 532 26.16 24.18 9.25
CA ASP A 532 26.42 24.81 10.54
C ASP A 532 25.18 24.71 11.44
N VAL A 533 25.16 23.71 12.31
CA VAL A 533 24.06 23.46 13.25
C VAL A 533 23.94 24.52 14.34
N SER A 534 24.89 25.44 14.49
CA SER A 534 24.75 26.60 15.39
C SER A 534 23.91 27.73 14.78
N LYS A 535 23.61 27.67 13.47
CA LYS A 535 22.79 28.66 12.77
C LYS A 535 21.31 28.33 12.86
N PRO A 536 20.44 29.36 12.78
CA PRO A 536 19.00 29.16 12.65
C PRO A 536 18.67 28.27 11.45
N VAL A 537 17.59 27.49 11.57
CA VAL A 537 16.99 26.74 10.46
C VAL A 537 16.78 27.66 9.25
N GLY A 538 17.11 27.16 8.05
CA GLY A 538 17.10 27.93 6.80
C GLY A 538 18.37 28.73 6.50
N GLN A 539 19.35 28.75 7.42
CA GLN A 539 20.63 29.44 7.25
C GLN A 539 21.86 28.58 7.61
N ARG A 540 21.71 27.25 7.57
CA ARG A 540 22.73 26.29 8.00
C ARG A 540 23.72 25.96 6.90
N ILE A 541 23.36 26.11 5.63
CA ILE A 541 24.27 25.86 4.51
C ILE A 541 25.19 27.09 4.33
N THR A 542 26.37 27.03 4.95
CA THR A 542 27.33 28.15 5.02
C THR A 542 28.32 28.17 3.85
N SER A 543 28.57 27.01 3.24
CA SER A 543 29.37 26.86 2.03
C SER A 543 28.67 25.87 1.11
N LEU A 544 28.64 26.20 -0.19
CA LEU A 544 28.17 25.33 -1.26
C LEU A 544 29.05 25.56 -2.49
N THR A 545 29.74 24.51 -2.92
CA THR A 545 30.64 24.54 -4.07
C THR A 545 30.32 23.41 -5.03
N TYR A 546 30.64 23.60 -6.30
CA TYR A 546 30.59 22.59 -7.36
C TYR A 546 31.96 22.55 -8.04
N HIS A 547 32.63 21.40 -7.99
CA HIS A 547 34.03 21.21 -8.41
C HIS A 547 34.96 22.32 -7.88
N GLY A 548 34.83 22.63 -6.58
CA GLY A 548 35.65 23.62 -5.88
C GLY A 548 35.30 25.09 -6.13
N LYS A 549 34.34 25.39 -7.03
CA LYS A 549 33.87 26.75 -7.29
C LYS A 549 32.56 27.01 -6.56
N ARG A 550 32.39 28.21 -5.99
CA ARG A 550 31.14 28.61 -5.33
C ARG A 550 29.96 28.51 -6.29
N VAL A 551 28.87 27.87 -5.85
CA VAL A 551 27.62 27.83 -6.61
C VAL A 551 26.98 29.22 -6.62
N THR A 552 26.61 29.71 -7.80
CA THR A 552 25.90 30.99 -7.95
C THR A 552 24.39 30.75 -7.95
N PRO A 553 23.55 31.71 -7.51
CA PRO A 553 22.10 31.54 -7.42
C PRO A 553 21.44 31.09 -8.73
N ASN A 554 21.93 31.56 -9.88
CA ASN A 554 21.33 31.28 -11.19
C ASN A 554 21.98 30.09 -11.92
N GLN A 555 22.93 29.40 -11.30
CA GLN A 555 23.60 28.27 -11.92
C GLN A 555 22.63 27.10 -12.06
N SER A 556 22.42 26.61 -13.27
CA SER A 556 21.50 25.50 -13.54
C SER A 556 22.10 24.15 -13.17
N PHE A 557 21.26 23.29 -12.60
CA PHE A 557 21.55 21.89 -12.32
C PHE A 557 20.37 21.03 -12.72
N ILE A 558 20.67 19.79 -13.09
CA ILE A 558 19.72 18.69 -13.05
C ILE A 558 19.97 17.94 -11.74
N VAL A 559 18.93 17.77 -10.93
CA VAL A 559 19.01 16.95 -9.72
C VAL A 559 18.14 15.72 -9.91
N VAL A 560 18.77 14.56 -9.89
CA VAL A 560 18.09 13.27 -9.91
C VAL A 560 17.56 12.95 -8.52
N THR A 561 16.32 12.46 -8.45
CA THR A 561 15.63 12.09 -7.21
C THR A 561 14.58 11.00 -7.53
N ASN A 562 13.56 10.85 -6.68
CA ASN A 562 12.43 9.96 -6.90
C ASN A 562 11.14 10.70 -7.27
N ASN A 563 10.19 9.98 -7.86
CA ASN A 563 8.86 10.48 -8.23
C ASN A 563 8.11 11.15 -7.06
N TYR A 564 8.18 10.62 -5.83
CA TYR A 564 7.57 11.25 -4.65
C TYR A 564 8.16 12.64 -4.41
N ARG A 565 9.49 12.79 -4.38
CA ARG A 565 10.15 14.06 -4.06
C ARG A 565 9.96 15.07 -5.18
N ALA A 566 10.12 14.63 -6.43
CA ALA A 566 9.90 15.46 -7.62
C ALA A 566 8.48 16.01 -7.73
N SER A 567 7.49 15.30 -7.18
CA SER A 567 6.07 15.68 -7.22
C SER A 567 5.59 16.44 -5.97
N GLY A 568 6.50 16.80 -5.05
CA GLY A 568 6.22 17.65 -3.89
C GLY A 568 6.15 16.95 -2.54
N GLY A 569 6.42 15.65 -2.50
CA GLY A 569 6.55 14.92 -1.24
C GLY A 569 7.65 15.51 -0.34
N GLY A 570 7.36 15.62 0.96
CA GLY A 570 8.25 16.26 1.93
C GLY A 570 8.23 17.80 1.91
N ASN A 571 7.41 18.43 1.07
CA ASN A 571 7.28 19.89 0.95
C ASN A 571 8.60 20.63 0.64
N PHE A 572 9.47 19.99 -0.16
CA PHE A 572 10.74 20.59 -0.56
C PHE A 572 10.53 21.83 -1.45
N PRO A 573 11.19 22.97 -1.16
CA PRO A 573 10.98 24.21 -1.90
C PRO A 573 11.18 24.05 -3.42
N GLY A 574 10.14 24.39 -4.19
CA GLY A 574 10.19 24.38 -5.65
C GLY A 574 10.04 23.01 -6.31
N LEU A 575 9.82 21.94 -5.54
CA LEU A 575 9.43 20.64 -6.08
C LEU A 575 7.91 20.51 -6.02
N ASP A 576 7.23 20.81 -7.13
CA ASP A 576 5.76 20.74 -7.24
C ASP A 576 5.31 19.99 -8.51
N GLY A 577 6.22 19.21 -9.09
CA GLY A 577 6.05 18.50 -10.35
C GLY A 577 6.27 19.34 -11.61
N LYS A 578 6.30 20.69 -11.54
CA LYS A 578 6.42 21.53 -12.75
C LYS A 578 7.83 21.58 -13.33
N ASN A 579 8.84 21.32 -12.53
CA ASN A 579 10.26 21.38 -12.91
C ASN A 579 10.85 20.02 -13.30
N ILE A 580 10.00 18.98 -13.41
CA ILE A 580 10.41 17.65 -13.88
C ILE A 580 10.84 17.72 -15.34
N VAL A 581 12.07 17.30 -15.62
CA VAL A 581 12.63 17.17 -16.97
C VAL A 581 12.82 15.71 -17.39
N LEU A 582 12.66 14.77 -16.46
CA LEU A 582 12.64 13.34 -16.73
C LEU A 582 11.76 12.62 -15.72
N SER A 583 10.85 11.79 -16.20
CA SER A 583 10.15 10.77 -15.42
C SER A 583 10.51 9.41 -16.00
N ALA A 584 11.39 8.67 -15.33
CA ALA A 584 11.82 7.36 -15.79
C ALA A 584 10.68 6.35 -15.59
N PRO A 585 10.48 5.42 -16.55
CA PRO A 585 9.57 4.30 -16.34
C PRO A 585 10.18 3.24 -15.41
N ASP A 586 11.51 3.22 -15.24
CA ASP A 586 12.21 2.28 -14.39
C ASP A 586 12.18 2.71 -12.91
N GLY A 587 12.05 1.72 -12.01
CA GLY A 587 12.23 1.90 -10.58
C GLY A 587 13.69 2.16 -10.20
N THR A 588 13.90 2.89 -9.10
CA THR A 588 15.26 3.26 -8.66
C THR A 588 16.07 2.03 -8.24
N ARG A 589 15.43 1.01 -7.68
CA ARG A 589 16.07 -0.27 -7.31
C ARG A 589 16.59 -1.01 -8.53
N GLU A 590 15.81 -1.05 -9.61
CA GLU A 590 16.17 -1.72 -10.86
C GLU A 590 17.32 -1.00 -11.54
N ILE A 591 17.32 0.34 -11.51
CA ILE A 591 18.43 1.16 -12.00
C ILE A 591 19.70 0.86 -11.19
N LEU A 592 19.60 0.83 -9.86
CA LEU A 592 20.71 0.47 -8.99
C LEU A 592 21.23 -0.95 -9.24
N ALA A 593 20.34 -1.93 -9.37
CA ALA A 593 20.71 -3.31 -9.65
C ALA A 593 21.45 -3.45 -10.98
N LYS A 594 20.92 -2.86 -12.06
CA LYS A 594 21.57 -2.83 -13.38
C LYS A 594 22.92 -2.13 -13.33
N TRP A 595 23.04 -1.03 -12.58
CA TRP A 595 24.30 -0.31 -12.41
C TRP A 595 25.35 -1.18 -11.70
N LEU A 596 24.97 -1.87 -10.63
CA LEU A 596 25.85 -2.81 -9.92
C LEU A 596 26.30 -3.97 -10.83
N GLU A 597 25.39 -4.52 -11.63
CA GLU A 597 25.70 -5.60 -12.59
C GLU A 597 26.74 -5.16 -13.62
N GLN A 598 26.62 -3.93 -14.12
CA GLN A 598 27.54 -3.35 -15.10
C GLN A 598 28.93 -3.10 -14.51
N HIS A 599 29.02 -2.65 -13.26
CA HIS A 599 30.29 -2.37 -12.59
C HIS A 599 30.99 -3.63 -12.08
N ARG A 600 30.23 -4.73 -11.87
CA ARG A 600 30.66 -6.05 -11.35
C ARG A 600 31.23 -6.04 -9.94
N THR A 601 32.21 -5.18 -9.66
CA THR A 601 32.80 -4.97 -8.34
C THR A 601 32.94 -3.48 -8.08
N ILE A 602 32.32 -3.00 -7.01
CA ILE A 602 32.45 -1.60 -6.56
C ILE A 602 33.31 -1.50 -5.30
N GLY A 603 34.11 -0.44 -5.23
CA GLY A 603 34.94 -0.07 -4.08
C GLY A 603 34.93 1.43 -3.82
N ALA A 604 35.69 1.88 -2.83
CA ALA A 604 35.74 3.30 -2.42
C ALA A 604 36.16 4.26 -3.54
N LYS A 605 36.90 3.78 -4.55
CA LYS A 605 37.31 4.57 -5.72
C LYS A 605 36.18 4.79 -6.75
N ASP A 606 35.16 3.94 -6.71
CA ASP A 606 34.05 3.93 -7.67
C ASP A 606 32.86 4.75 -7.16
N LEU A 607 32.90 5.14 -5.89
CA LEU A 607 31.89 5.95 -5.21
C LEU A 607 32.46 7.32 -4.87
N GLU A 608 31.64 8.37 -5.02
CA GLU A 608 32.03 9.71 -4.60
C GLU A 608 32.19 9.75 -3.06
N PRO A 609 33.26 10.36 -2.53
CA PRO A 609 33.42 10.54 -1.09
C PRO A 609 32.33 11.46 -0.52
N THR A 610 32.33 11.62 0.81
CA THR A 610 31.31 12.44 1.47
C THR A 610 31.29 13.88 0.92
N SER A 611 30.15 14.30 0.35
CA SER A 611 29.93 15.63 -0.23
C SER A 611 29.65 16.69 0.82
N TRP A 612 29.49 16.33 2.09
CA TRP A 612 29.16 17.29 3.12
C TRP A 612 29.86 17.00 4.44
N LYS A 613 29.85 17.99 5.32
CA LYS A 613 30.28 17.87 6.70
C LYS A 613 29.62 18.93 7.57
N PHE A 614 29.67 18.72 8.88
CA PHE A 614 29.35 19.77 9.82
C PHE A 614 30.41 20.88 9.81
N ALA A 615 29.99 22.10 10.11
CA ALA A 615 30.90 23.21 10.38
C ALA A 615 31.70 22.91 11.65
N ARG A 616 32.98 23.30 11.65
CA ARG A 616 33.80 23.19 12.86
C ARG A 616 33.20 24.04 13.98
N LEU A 617 32.90 23.40 15.09
CA LEU A 617 32.24 24.02 16.23
C LEU A 617 32.80 23.47 17.53
N LYS A 618 33.30 24.35 18.40
CA LYS A 618 33.67 23.98 19.76
C LYS A 618 32.46 24.14 20.66
N THR A 619 32.03 23.06 21.30
CA THR A 619 30.91 23.07 22.27
C THR A 619 31.43 22.90 23.70
N HIS A 620 30.72 23.47 24.68
CA HIS A 620 31.01 23.26 26.10
C HIS A 620 30.48 21.92 26.62
N GLY A 621 29.25 21.58 26.23
CA GLY A 621 28.61 20.29 26.50
C GLY A 621 28.75 19.32 25.32
N PRO A 622 28.51 18.02 25.55
CA PRO A 622 28.51 17.03 24.48
C PRO A 622 27.30 17.21 23.56
N VAL A 623 27.50 17.02 22.26
CA VAL A 623 26.42 16.86 21.30
C VAL A 623 26.19 15.38 21.11
N VAL A 624 24.96 14.92 21.36
CA VAL A 624 24.61 13.50 21.44
C VAL A 624 23.52 13.14 20.47
N PHE A 625 23.42 11.85 20.14
CA PHE A 625 22.33 11.28 19.36
C PHE A 625 22.12 9.81 19.74
N LYS A 626 20.95 9.28 19.38
CA LYS A 626 20.60 7.87 19.60
C LYS A 626 20.88 7.05 18.33
N GLY A 627 21.49 5.88 18.50
CA GLY A 627 21.75 4.93 17.42
C GLY A 627 21.60 3.48 17.88
N ALA A 628 21.84 2.51 16.99
CA ALA A 628 21.96 1.10 17.40
C ALA A 628 23.20 0.89 18.28
N SER A 629 23.13 0.01 19.28
CA SER A 629 24.26 -0.29 20.15
C SER A 629 25.35 -1.11 19.44
N ASP A 630 26.57 -1.02 19.97
CA ASP A 630 27.75 -1.78 19.54
C ASP A 630 28.17 -1.53 18.08
N LYS A 631 27.93 -0.31 17.57
CA LYS A 631 28.29 0.11 16.21
C LYS A 631 29.53 1.00 16.12
N GLN A 632 30.29 1.20 17.22
CA GLN A 632 31.50 2.03 17.23
C GLN A 632 32.52 1.64 16.14
N ALA A 633 32.73 0.33 15.92
CA ALA A 633 33.65 -0.14 14.88
C ALA A 633 33.19 0.27 13.46
N LEU A 634 31.86 0.34 13.23
CA LEU A 634 31.31 0.76 11.94
C LEU A 634 31.48 2.27 11.71
N ALA A 635 31.43 3.10 12.76
CA ALA A 635 31.74 4.52 12.66
C ALA A 635 33.19 4.73 12.18
N HIS A 636 34.15 4.04 12.81
CA HIS A 636 35.55 4.08 12.37
C HIS A 636 35.78 3.52 10.96
N GLU A 637 35.10 2.42 10.59
CA GLU A 637 35.15 1.88 9.22
C GLU A 637 34.64 2.90 8.18
N ALA A 638 33.65 3.71 8.55
CA ALA A 638 33.12 4.81 7.73
C ALA A 638 33.97 6.11 7.78
N GLY A 639 35.05 6.14 8.56
CA GLY A 639 35.92 7.31 8.72
C GLY A 639 35.36 8.39 9.65
N LEU A 640 34.41 8.03 10.52
CA LEU A 640 33.78 8.91 11.52
C LEU A 640 34.46 8.71 12.88
N ASP A 641 35.71 9.12 12.98
CA ASP A 641 36.53 9.01 14.20
C ASP A 641 36.11 10.01 15.31
N ASP A 642 35.25 10.96 14.96
CA ASP A 642 34.65 11.97 15.82
C ASP A 642 33.39 11.48 16.56
N ILE A 643 32.94 10.24 16.30
CA ILE A 643 31.80 9.62 16.97
C ILE A 643 32.27 8.69 18.10
N GLN A 644 31.63 8.76 19.27
CA GLN A 644 31.92 7.88 20.40
C GLN A 644 30.64 7.38 21.09
N GLN A 645 30.50 6.07 21.27
CA GLN A 645 29.45 5.47 22.09
C GLN A 645 29.66 5.84 23.56
N LEU A 646 28.67 6.51 24.16
CA LEU A 646 28.70 6.92 25.56
C LEU A 646 28.00 5.91 26.49
N LYS A 647 26.85 5.40 26.04
CA LYS A 647 25.97 4.58 26.90
C LYS A 647 25.16 3.60 26.08
N ASP A 648 25.23 2.32 26.44
CA ASP A 648 24.28 1.30 26.00
C ASP A 648 23.00 1.35 26.87
N HIS A 649 21.83 1.25 26.25
CA HIS A 649 20.54 1.26 26.92
C HIS A 649 20.01 -0.14 27.27
N GLY A 650 20.62 -1.21 26.74
CA GLY A 650 20.21 -2.60 26.98
C GLY A 650 18.98 -3.05 26.19
N ASP A 651 18.47 -2.21 25.29
CA ASP A 651 17.34 -2.48 24.38
C ASP A 651 17.79 -2.60 22.91
N GLY A 652 19.10 -2.73 22.68
CA GLY A 652 19.73 -2.71 21.36
C GLY A 652 20.08 -1.31 20.85
N THR A 653 19.76 -0.25 21.60
CA THR A 653 20.12 1.14 21.25
C THR A 653 21.19 1.70 22.19
N ALA A 654 21.91 2.72 21.72
CA ALA A 654 22.91 3.42 22.51
C ALA A 654 22.86 4.94 22.26
N THR A 655 23.31 5.71 23.25
CA THR A 655 23.65 7.13 23.10
C THR A 655 25.08 7.24 22.60
N TYR A 656 25.27 7.98 21.52
CA TYR A 656 26.56 8.39 20.96
C TYR A 656 26.78 9.88 21.18
N ALA A 657 28.04 10.31 21.18
CA ALA A 657 28.44 11.70 21.04
C ALA A 657 29.19 11.92 19.72
N ILE A 658 29.10 13.13 19.18
CA ILE A 658 29.88 13.60 18.03
C ILE A 658 30.70 14.84 18.40
N ASP A 659 31.95 14.90 17.95
CA ASP A 659 32.84 16.05 18.15
C ASP A 659 33.04 16.88 16.87
N PHE A 660 32.42 18.06 16.83
CA PHE A 660 32.57 18.99 15.71
C PHE A 660 33.88 19.77 15.69
N SER A 661 34.85 19.49 16.56
CA SER A 661 36.08 20.28 16.66
C SER A 661 37.08 20.05 15.51
N HIS A 662 36.91 18.97 14.73
CA HIS A 662 37.90 18.48 13.75
C HIS A 662 37.60 18.81 12.28
#